data_AF-A0A7C4SRA2-F1
#
_entry.id   AF-A0A7C4SRA2-F1
#
_cell.length_a   1.000
_cell.length_b   1.000
_cell.length_c   1.000
_cell.angle_alpha   90.00
_cell.angle_beta   90.00
_cell.angle_gamma   90.00
#
_symmetry.space_group_name_H-M   'P 1'
#
loop_
_entity.id
_entity.type
_entity.pdbx_description
1 polymer ?
#
loop_
_entity_poly.entity_id
_entity_poly.type
_entity_poly.pdbx_seq_one_letter_code
_entity_poly.pdbx_strand_id
1 'polypeptide(L)'
;MYRIVAIALAVLIGCAGCGGDKASKVEKFLSSGKEYAEKGKFAEAAIQFKNVIQLDPKNAEAHYRLGVVSLKLGKFQEAYQAFAEAVHLDPENRDARVQLANLYLLSRQSEEAAESAKILLEKDDKDWHAWVILGNARLLEKNFEEAEKAFARALELAPNEMLPRFARAKYLEVKGSVAEAEAEYRKLMDEFPDSMEVEQALIGLLARQGKRESILEVAKAAAEKAPDNLARKRALAQVYFDQGMLDEAAAVARGVLEKEPKTGWAELLLGRVHLAQGRKEEAAKAFEAAVKNEPKSILNRVALADFQINENRLEEAEKVVRSILEDDPGNPEGLVLRGRIDIAKKDLPAAQRRFEEAVQRAPSMAMAHHFLGVTHAMRGNDNLAIQSLKKALDLDPRIDMARKALGNLYLESGQPELAEEVLKPLVSGRHFDRGAVLPYAEALRRLKRYDEARSFLDGLLRDHPSDRDLLLADGRLLLSVGKAEEAVESYRKALAQDPTSQEAVIRIAEVTLAKQGPEEARKWIESHLADMKEKAVFLNMLGKISFVQNQLDQAEEYLKKSIEENPNLLDTYVTLSQVYVRKGSQEKALELYQDLAKKKPDSPSVLMLTGMLLESMGRTEEAMKQYEDALKLDAEFGPAANNLAWLLIEKKNDPDKALVLAETARRKMPESPFAADTLGWVYAKKGFHQKAVNLFNEALGQIPNNPTVHYHLGFSLAALGEKDKARASLEKALSINPKFPEAEKARELLAEVSVSR
;
A
#
# COMPACT_ATOMS: atom_id res chain seq x y z
N MET A 1 -93.03 -24.37 37.70
CA MET A 1 -93.87 -24.10 36.50
C MET A 1 -93.51 -22.71 35.97
N TYR A 2 -92.97 -22.66 34.76
CA TYR A 2 -93.09 -21.61 33.71
C TYR A 2 -92.87 -20.09 33.99
N ARG A 3 -91.93 -19.55 33.18
CA ARG A 3 -91.94 -18.28 32.37
C ARG A 3 -91.64 -16.92 33.05
N ILE A 4 -90.53 -16.27 32.66
CA ILE A 4 -90.35 -15.15 31.67
C ILE A 4 -91.02 -13.84 32.16
N VAL A 5 -90.29 -12.74 32.44
CA VAL A 5 -89.87 -11.60 31.57
C VAL A 5 -88.81 -10.82 32.40
N ALA A 6 -87.54 -10.56 32.03
CA ALA A 6 -86.91 -9.90 30.89
C ALA A 6 -87.06 -8.36 30.81
N ILE A 7 -85.97 -7.66 31.17
CA ILE A 7 -85.47 -6.36 30.65
C ILE A 7 -86.04 -5.07 31.26
N ALA A 8 -85.27 -4.45 32.16
CA ALA A 8 -84.64 -3.11 32.02
C ALA A 8 -84.35 -2.47 33.41
N LEU A 9 -83.06 -2.41 33.78
CA LEU A 9 -82.36 -1.35 34.54
C LEU A 9 -81.17 -1.96 35.31
N ALA A 10 -79.99 -1.93 34.70
CA ALA A 10 -78.70 -1.91 35.39
C ALA A 10 -77.59 -1.60 34.38
N VAL A 11 -77.52 -0.35 33.92
CA VAL A 11 -76.28 0.20 33.37
C VAL A 11 -75.82 1.25 34.35
N LEU A 12 -74.92 0.86 35.25
CA LEU A 12 -73.85 1.71 35.78
C LEU A 12 -72.94 0.88 36.69
N ILE A 13 -71.66 0.89 36.32
CA ILE A 13 -70.45 0.69 37.14
C ILE A 13 -69.99 -0.77 37.33
N GLY A 14 -68.84 -1.08 36.71
CA GLY A 14 -68.07 -2.29 37.01
C GLY A 14 -66.97 -2.67 36.02
N CYS A 15 -66.27 -1.72 35.38
CA CYS A 15 -65.09 -2.00 34.55
C CYS A 15 -63.96 -1.01 34.88
N ALA A 16 -63.33 -1.18 36.05
CA ALA A 16 -62.08 -0.53 36.40
C ALA A 16 -61.26 -1.49 37.26
N GLY A 17 -60.46 -2.36 36.63
CA GLY A 17 -59.72 -3.40 37.35
C GLY A 17 -58.41 -3.90 36.73
N CYS A 18 -58.18 -3.75 35.42
CA CYS A 18 -56.95 -4.26 34.79
C CYS A 18 -56.00 -3.17 34.24
N GLY A 19 -56.37 -1.88 34.29
CA GLY A 19 -55.53 -0.77 33.79
C GLY A 19 -54.54 -0.20 34.82
N GLY A 20 -54.87 -0.27 36.11
CA GLY A 20 -54.10 0.40 37.18
C GLY A 20 -52.72 -0.22 37.44
N ASP A 21 -52.60 -1.55 37.31
CA ASP A 21 -51.35 -2.26 37.63
C ASP A 21 -50.28 -2.07 36.54
N LYS A 22 -50.69 -1.87 35.28
CA LYS A 22 -49.77 -1.62 34.16
C LYS A 22 -49.24 -0.17 34.17
N ALA A 23 -50.12 0.82 34.36
CA ALA A 23 -49.73 2.23 34.43
C ALA A 23 -48.79 2.50 35.62
N SER A 24 -49.07 1.92 36.78
CA SER A 24 -48.20 2.00 37.96
C SER A 24 -46.80 1.41 37.71
N LYS A 25 -46.70 0.29 36.98
CA LYS A 25 -45.42 -0.32 36.61
C LYS A 25 -44.63 0.53 35.61
N VAL A 26 -45.30 1.11 34.61
CA VAL A 26 -44.71 2.05 33.64
C VAL A 26 -44.10 3.25 34.37
N GLU A 27 -44.86 3.89 35.26
CA GLU A 27 -44.39 5.05 36.03
C GLU A 27 -43.23 4.70 36.97
N LYS A 28 -43.30 3.54 37.62
CA LYS A 28 -42.22 3.04 38.49
C LYS A 28 -40.92 2.81 37.72
N PHE A 29 -40.98 2.13 36.57
CA PHE A 29 -39.79 1.88 35.76
C PHE A 29 -39.25 3.18 35.14
N LEU A 30 -40.12 4.09 34.71
CA LEU A 30 -39.71 5.38 34.18
C LEU A 30 -38.98 6.22 35.23
N SER A 31 -39.52 6.29 36.45
CA SER A 31 -38.91 7.02 37.57
C SER A 31 -37.57 6.40 38.00
N SER A 32 -37.53 5.07 38.13
CA SER A 32 -36.31 4.31 38.43
C SER A 32 -35.23 4.54 37.36
N GLY A 33 -35.60 4.55 36.07
CA GLY A 33 -34.69 4.84 34.97
C GLY A 33 -34.11 6.25 35.05
N LYS A 34 -34.93 7.27 35.37
CA LYS A 34 -34.47 8.65 35.60
C LYS A 34 -33.47 8.71 36.75
N GLU A 35 -33.78 8.09 37.88
CA GLU A 35 -32.91 8.06 39.07
C GLU A 35 -31.56 7.38 38.77
N TYR A 36 -31.57 6.25 38.04
CA TYR A 36 -30.32 5.61 37.62
C TYR A 36 -29.50 6.50 36.69
N ALA A 37 -30.14 7.20 35.75
CA ALA A 37 -29.46 8.11 34.84
C ALA A 37 -28.81 9.29 35.59
N GLU A 38 -29.51 9.88 36.57
CA GLU A 38 -28.98 10.95 37.43
C GLU A 38 -27.76 10.48 38.24
N LYS A 39 -27.74 9.22 38.66
CA LYS A 39 -26.61 8.59 39.36
C LYS A 39 -25.47 8.13 38.42
N GLY A 40 -25.56 8.42 37.11
CA GLY A 40 -24.58 8.00 36.10
C GLY A 40 -24.61 6.49 35.78
N LYS A 41 -25.60 5.76 36.27
CA LYS A 41 -25.78 4.31 36.04
C LYS A 41 -26.54 4.07 34.74
N PHE A 42 -25.90 4.42 33.62
CA PHE A 42 -26.55 4.47 32.31
C PHE A 42 -27.00 3.10 31.79
N ALA A 43 -26.30 2.02 32.12
CA ALA A 43 -26.67 0.66 31.71
C ALA A 43 -27.96 0.20 32.40
N GLU A 44 -28.07 0.44 33.70
CA GLU A 44 -29.24 0.15 34.51
C GLU A 44 -30.43 1.03 34.10
N ALA A 45 -30.18 2.33 33.84
CA ALA A 45 -31.19 3.23 33.31
C ALA A 45 -31.76 2.75 31.98
N ALA A 46 -30.90 2.32 31.04
CA ALA A 46 -31.31 1.78 29.75
C ALA A 46 -32.23 0.55 29.90
N ILE A 47 -31.94 -0.34 30.86
CA ILE A 47 -32.80 -1.50 31.16
C ILE A 47 -34.18 -1.04 31.63
N GLN A 48 -34.24 -0.05 32.54
CA GLN A 48 -35.52 0.46 33.02
C GLN A 48 -36.35 1.10 31.91
N PHE A 49 -35.75 1.91 31.05
CA PHE A 49 -36.47 2.50 29.90
C PHE A 49 -36.93 1.44 28.90
N LYS A 50 -36.15 0.37 28.68
CA LYS A 50 -36.60 -0.78 27.87
C LYS A 50 -37.79 -1.51 28.49
N ASN A 51 -37.82 -1.66 29.81
CA ASN A 51 -38.98 -2.24 30.51
C ASN A 51 -40.23 -1.36 30.35
N VAL A 52 -40.07 -0.03 30.37
CA VAL A 52 -41.16 0.90 30.04
C VAL A 52 -41.65 0.66 28.62
N ILE A 53 -40.75 0.60 27.64
CA ILE A 53 -41.09 0.38 26.22
C ILE A 53 -41.75 -0.99 25.99
N GLN A 54 -41.35 -2.03 26.71
CA GLN A 54 -42.01 -3.35 26.63
C GLN A 54 -43.46 -3.30 27.13
N LEU A 55 -43.72 -2.55 28.20
CA LEU A 55 -45.07 -2.40 28.73
C LEU A 55 -45.89 -1.43 27.90
N ASP A 56 -45.30 -0.31 27.50
CA ASP A 56 -45.93 0.76 26.72
C ASP A 56 -45.03 1.16 25.54
N PRO A 57 -45.15 0.45 24.40
CA PRO A 57 -44.32 0.72 23.23
C PRO A 57 -44.48 2.13 22.65
N LYS A 58 -45.59 2.83 22.96
CA LYS A 58 -45.88 4.18 22.47
C LYS A 58 -45.39 5.29 23.40
N ASN A 59 -44.63 4.95 24.44
CA ASN A 59 -44.11 5.93 25.38
C ASN A 59 -42.93 6.72 24.79
N ALA A 60 -43.21 7.86 24.16
CA ALA A 60 -42.20 8.70 23.53
C ALA A 60 -41.09 9.17 24.49
N GLU A 61 -41.43 9.45 25.76
CA GLU A 61 -40.45 9.86 26.77
C GLU A 61 -39.44 8.74 27.08
N ALA A 62 -39.90 7.49 27.19
CA ALA A 62 -39.03 6.35 27.44
C ALA A 62 -38.08 6.10 26.26
N HIS A 63 -38.56 6.22 25.01
CA HIS A 63 -37.71 6.15 23.83
C HIS A 63 -36.68 7.28 23.78
N TYR A 64 -37.08 8.52 24.05
CA TYR A 64 -36.14 9.65 24.11
C TYR A 64 -35.05 9.42 25.16
N ARG A 65 -35.44 9.04 26.37
CA ARG A 65 -34.48 8.80 27.47
C ARG A 65 -33.60 7.59 27.22
N LEU A 66 -34.12 6.53 26.61
CA LEU A 66 -33.31 5.41 26.13
C LEU A 66 -32.26 5.92 25.14
N GLY A 67 -32.64 6.76 24.18
CA GLY A 67 -31.71 7.37 23.24
C GLY A 67 -30.58 8.13 23.93
N VAL A 68 -30.91 8.97 24.91
CA VAL A 68 -29.91 9.75 25.68
C VAL A 68 -28.93 8.84 26.43
N VAL A 69 -29.42 7.81 27.13
CA VAL A 69 -28.51 6.91 27.86
C VAL A 69 -27.72 6.00 26.92
N SER A 70 -28.29 5.60 25.78
CA SER A 70 -27.58 4.83 24.76
C SER A 70 -26.44 5.64 24.12
N LEU A 71 -26.59 6.95 23.92
CA LEU A 71 -25.47 7.82 23.53
C LEU A 71 -24.35 7.81 24.57
N LYS A 72 -24.68 7.94 25.87
CA LYS A 72 -23.69 7.90 26.96
C LYS A 72 -22.98 6.55 27.06
N LEU A 73 -23.61 5.47 26.60
CA LEU A 73 -23.03 4.14 26.50
C LEU A 73 -22.26 3.89 25.19
N GLY A 74 -22.19 4.86 24.28
CA GLY A 74 -21.55 4.71 22.97
C GLY A 74 -22.33 3.83 21.98
N LYS A 75 -23.60 3.52 22.26
CA LYS A 75 -24.46 2.69 21.41
C LYS A 75 -25.21 3.55 20.39
N PHE A 76 -24.48 4.08 19.42
CA PHE A 76 -25.00 5.05 18.44
C PHE A 76 -26.21 4.54 17.64
N GLN A 77 -26.19 3.28 17.21
CA GLN A 77 -27.31 2.70 16.45
C GLN A 77 -28.59 2.59 17.28
N GLU A 78 -28.46 2.18 18.54
CA GLU A 78 -29.59 2.10 19.46
C GLU A 78 -30.13 3.49 19.80
N ALA A 79 -29.22 4.46 20.00
CA ALA A 79 -29.60 5.85 20.22
C ALA A 79 -30.38 6.42 19.02
N TYR A 80 -29.90 6.20 17.80
CA TYR A 80 -30.57 6.61 16.58
C TYR A 80 -32.00 6.05 16.50
N GLN A 81 -32.15 4.73 16.69
CA GLN A 81 -33.46 4.08 16.65
C GLN A 81 -34.41 4.64 17.71
N ALA A 82 -33.92 4.83 18.94
CA ALA A 82 -34.72 5.32 20.04
C ALA A 82 -35.14 6.79 19.85
N PHE A 83 -34.27 7.66 19.33
CA PHE A 83 -34.65 9.04 19.00
C PHE A 83 -35.61 9.13 17.81
N ALA A 84 -35.38 8.34 16.75
CA ALA A 84 -36.28 8.27 15.60
C ALA A 84 -37.69 7.84 16.03
N GLU A 85 -37.80 6.81 16.88
CA GLU A 85 -39.08 6.35 17.41
C GLU A 85 -39.71 7.39 18.34
N ALA A 86 -38.93 8.07 19.19
CA ALA A 86 -39.43 9.15 20.04
C ALA A 86 -40.02 10.31 19.22
N VAL A 87 -39.37 10.72 18.13
CA VAL A 87 -39.87 11.75 17.21
C VAL A 87 -41.08 11.26 16.40
N HIS A 88 -41.14 9.97 16.07
CA HIS A 88 -42.29 9.39 15.39
C HIS A 88 -43.55 9.37 16.28
N LEU A 89 -43.38 8.97 17.54
CA LEU A 89 -44.46 8.87 18.53
C LEU A 89 -44.91 10.24 19.04
N ASP A 90 -43.97 11.18 19.19
CA ASP A 90 -44.24 12.56 19.56
C ASP A 90 -43.47 13.52 18.63
N PRO A 91 -44.08 13.93 17.49
CA PRO A 91 -43.47 14.88 16.56
C PRO A 91 -43.18 16.26 17.16
N GLU A 92 -43.78 16.60 18.30
CA GLU A 92 -43.60 17.84 19.05
C GLU A 92 -42.40 17.78 20.02
N ASN A 93 -41.80 16.61 20.22
CA ASN A 93 -40.64 16.46 21.10
C ASN A 93 -39.39 17.13 20.50
N ARG A 94 -39.21 18.40 20.85
CA ARG A 94 -38.08 19.24 20.43
C ARG A 94 -36.73 18.58 20.71
N ASP A 95 -36.52 18.09 21.92
CA ASP A 95 -35.21 17.59 22.34
C ASP A 95 -34.84 16.28 21.63
N ALA A 96 -35.81 15.38 21.43
CA ALA A 96 -35.59 14.17 20.63
C ALA A 96 -35.22 14.50 19.18
N ARG A 97 -35.86 15.52 18.58
CA ARG A 97 -35.57 15.97 17.21
C ARG A 97 -34.20 16.63 17.11
N VAL A 98 -33.80 17.44 18.09
CA VAL A 98 -32.44 18.02 18.17
C VAL A 98 -31.38 16.91 18.25
N GLN A 99 -31.57 15.91 19.10
CA GLN A 99 -30.61 14.80 19.22
C GLN A 99 -30.53 13.95 17.95
N LEU A 100 -31.68 13.68 17.31
CA LEU A 100 -31.72 12.98 16.03
C LEU A 100 -31.01 13.77 14.92
N ALA A 101 -31.23 15.08 14.84
CA ALA A 101 -30.57 15.95 13.87
C ALA A 101 -29.04 15.99 14.06
N ASN A 102 -28.56 16.00 15.31
CA ASN A 102 -27.13 15.89 15.60
C ASN A 102 -26.55 14.53 15.17
N LEU A 103 -27.31 13.44 15.29
CA LEU A 103 -26.91 12.14 14.75
C LEU A 103 -26.83 12.14 13.23
N TYR A 104 -27.77 12.81 12.54
CA TYR A 104 -27.68 13.02 11.09
C TYR A 104 -26.42 13.81 10.68
N LEU A 105 -26.06 14.86 11.43
CA LEU A 105 -24.83 15.60 11.19
C LEU A 105 -23.58 14.70 11.37
N LEU A 106 -23.56 13.85 12.41
CA LEU A 106 -22.48 12.89 12.66
C LEU A 106 -22.35 11.85 11.55
N SER A 107 -23.47 11.36 10.99
CA SER A 107 -23.49 10.44 9.85
C SER A 107 -23.34 11.13 8.49
N ARG A 108 -23.13 12.45 8.48
CA ARG A 108 -23.03 13.31 7.28
C ARG A 108 -24.28 13.31 6.39
N GLN A 109 -25.44 13.03 6.98
CA GLN A 109 -26.76 13.15 6.38
C GLN A 109 -27.27 14.60 6.49
N SER A 110 -26.72 15.48 5.63
CA SER A 110 -26.97 16.92 5.75
C SER A 110 -28.42 17.31 5.43
N GLU A 111 -29.06 16.63 4.48
CA GLU A 111 -30.44 16.92 4.09
C GLU A 111 -31.42 16.63 5.24
N GLU A 112 -31.30 15.47 5.88
CA GLU A 112 -32.15 15.07 7.01
C GLU A 112 -31.91 15.95 8.24
N ALA A 113 -30.67 16.38 8.47
CA ALA A 113 -30.32 17.34 9.51
C ALA A 113 -30.95 18.73 9.24
N ALA A 114 -30.84 19.22 8.00
CA ALA A 114 -31.40 20.50 7.59
C ALA A 114 -32.93 20.49 7.68
N GLU A 115 -33.58 19.41 7.28
CA GLU A 115 -35.03 19.26 7.37
C GLU A 115 -35.49 19.23 8.83
N SER A 116 -34.79 18.48 9.69
CA SER A 116 -35.08 18.46 11.12
C SER A 116 -34.94 19.86 11.74
N ALA A 117 -33.93 20.65 11.32
CA ALA A 117 -33.76 22.02 11.75
C ALA A 117 -34.89 22.94 11.27
N LYS A 118 -35.33 22.83 10.02
CA LYS A 118 -36.45 23.64 9.49
C LYS A 118 -37.74 23.38 10.27
N ILE A 119 -38.06 22.12 10.56
CA ILE A 119 -39.25 21.76 11.35
C ILE A 119 -39.20 22.38 12.76
N LEU A 120 -38.01 22.45 13.37
CA LEU A 120 -37.83 23.13 14.65
C LEU A 120 -38.06 24.65 14.52
N LEU A 121 -37.52 25.26 13.46
CA LEU A 121 -37.61 26.71 13.19
C LEU A 121 -39.02 27.17 12.79
N GLU A 122 -39.83 26.31 12.16
CA GLU A 122 -41.24 26.60 11.88
C GLU A 122 -42.07 26.76 13.16
N LYS A 123 -41.68 26.05 14.22
CA LYS A 123 -42.34 26.12 15.53
C LYS A 123 -41.80 27.23 16.40
N ASP A 124 -40.48 27.42 16.40
CA ASP A 124 -39.79 28.46 17.15
C ASP A 124 -38.60 29.00 16.34
N ASP A 125 -38.81 30.16 15.72
CA ASP A 125 -37.79 30.84 14.91
C ASP A 125 -36.64 31.43 15.75
N LYS A 126 -36.77 31.41 17.08
CA LYS A 126 -35.76 31.83 18.05
C LYS A 126 -34.99 30.65 18.65
N ASP A 127 -35.24 29.44 18.18
CA ASP A 127 -34.47 28.26 18.59
C ASP A 127 -33.05 28.31 18.00
N TRP A 128 -32.11 28.83 18.78
CA TRP A 128 -30.71 28.92 18.37
C TRP A 128 -30.07 27.54 18.13
N HIS A 129 -30.54 26.45 18.75
CA HIS A 129 -30.00 25.11 18.48
C HIS A 129 -30.36 24.66 17.07
N ALA A 130 -31.59 24.93 16.63
CA ALA A 130 -32.03 24.63 15.28
C ALA A 130 -31.25 25.44 14.23
N TRP A 131 -30.95 26.71 14.52
CA TRP A 131 -30.05 27.51 13.68
C TRP A 131 -28.63 26.96 13.61
N VAL A 132 -28.05 26.46 14.73
CA VAL A 132 -26.73 25.79 14.72
C VAL A 132 -26.77 24.51 13.89
N ILE A 133 -27.80 23.68 14.03
CA ILE A 133 -27.96 22.44 13.23
C ILE A 133 -28.05 22.78 11.75
N LEU A 134 -28.88 23.77 11.38
CA LEU A 134 -29.02 24.21 9.99
C LEU A 134 -27.68 24.71 9.44
N GLY A 135 -26.95 25.53 10.20
CA GLY A 135 -25.63 26.02 9.80
C GLY A 135 -24.62 24.88 9.57
N ASN A 136 -24.59 23.89 10.47
CA ASN A 136 -23.71 22.72 10.33
C ASN A 136 -24.10 21.84 9.13
N ALA A 137 -25.39 21.66 8.86
CA ALA A 137 -25.87 20.92 7.70
C ALA A 137 -25.44 21.60 6.40
N ARG A 138 -25.61 22.93 6.29
CA ARG A 138 -25.15 23.71 5.14
C ARG A 138 -23.64 23.73 4.98
N LEU A 139 -22.90 23.70 6.09
CA LEU A 139 -21.44 23.60 6.05
C LEU A 139 -20.97 22.26 5.47
N LEU A 140 -21.65 21.15 5.79
CA LEU A 140 -21.36 19.83 5.21
C LEU A 140 -21.58 19.80 3.68
N GLU A 141 -22.59 20.54 3.21
CA GLU A 141 -22.91 20.75 1.79
C GLU A 141 -21.94 21.74 1.11
N LYS A 142 -21.02 22.35 1.86
CA LYS A 142 -20.14 23.44 1.43
C LYS A 142 -20.89 24.70 0.98
N ASN A 143 -22.13 24.87 1.41
CA ASN A 143 -22.90 26.10 1.21
C ASN A 143 -22.54 27.13 2.29
N PHE A 144 -21.40 27.80 2.10
CA PHE A 144 -20.83 28.72 3.07
C PHE A 144 -21.72 29.95 3.35
N GLU A 145 -22.51 30.39 2.37
CA GLU A 145 -23.36 31.57 2.49
C GLU A 145 -24.55 31.31 3.44
N GLU A 146 -25.26 30.20 3.24
CA GLU A 146 -26.38 29.85 4.11
C GLU A 146 -25.90 29.43 5.50
N ALA A 147 -24.76 28.75 5.59
CA ALA A 147 -24.13 28.41 6.86
C ALA A 147 -23.82 29.68 7.68
N GLU A 148 -23.21 30.69 7.05
CA GLU A 148 -22.88 31.97 7.69
C GLU A 148 -24.12 32.69 8.22
N LYS A 149 -25.20 32.75 7.43
CA LYS A 149 -26.49 33.33 7.85
C LYS A 149 -27.07 32.61 9.06
N ALA A 150 -27.08 31.27 9.03
CA ALA A 150 -27.61 30.46 10.12
C ALA A 150 -26.79 30.62 11.41
N PHE A 151 -25.46 30.60 11.34
CA PHE A 151 -24.61 30.83 12.51
C PHE A 151 -24.71 32.26 13.05
N ALA A 152 -24.81 33.27 12.18
CA ALA A 152 -25.03 34.65 12.60
C ALA A 152 -26.36 34.79 13.37
N ARG A 153 -27.43 34.15 12.89
CA ARG A 153 -28.72 34.15 13.58
C ARG A 153 -28.66 33.43 14.94
N ALA A 154 -27.99 32.28 15.02
CA ALA A 154 -27.77 31.59 16.29
C ALA A 154 -27.01 32.45 17.31
N LEU A 155 -26.00 33.21 16.85
CA LEU A 155 -25.22 34.13 17.70
C LEU A 155 -25.99 35.36 18.13
N GLU A 156 -26.88 35.89 17.30
CA GLU A 156 -27.76 37.00 17.68
C GLU A 156 -28.70 36.58 18.82
N LEU A 157 -29.25 35.37 18.73
CA LEU A 157 -30.21 34.81 19.70
C LEU A 157 -29.53 34.37 21.00
N ALA A 158 -28.31 33.86 20.92
CA ALA A 158 -27.56 33.31 22.05
C ALA A 158 -26.09 33.77 22.01
N PRO A 159 -25.83 35.08 22.21
CA PRO A 159 -24.50 35.64 22.03
C PRO A 159 -23.50 35.18 23.09
N ASN A 160 -23.94 34.68 24.24
CA ASN A 160 -23.07 34.25 25.35
C ASN A 160 -23.01 32.72 25.52
N GLU A 161 -23.70 31.97 24.67
CA GLU A 161 -23.67 30.51 24.71
C GLU A 161 -22.43 29.97 23.98
N MET A 162 -21.86 28.90 24.52
CA MET A 162 -20.65 28.28 23.94
C MET A 162 -20.92 27.71 22.54
N LEU A 163 -22.04 26.99 22.36
CA LEU A 163 -22.31 26.20 21.16
C LEU A 163 -22.40 27.04 19.86
N PRO A 164 -23.16 28.15 19.79
CA PRO A 164 -23.18 29.00 18.59
C PRO A 164 -21.81 29.60 18.23
N ARG A 165 -21.05 30.04 19.24
CA ARG A 165 -19.69 30.57 19.07
C ARG A 165 -18.72 29.49 18.59
N PHE A 166 -18.80 28.29 19.16
CA PHE A 166 -17.99 27.14 18.75
C PHE A 166 -18.31 26.71 17.33
N ALA A 167 -19.59 26.65 16.95
CA ALA A 167 -20.02 26.35 15.59
C ALA A 167 -19.51 27.38 14.58
N ARG A 168 -19.52 28.67 14.93
CA ARG A 168 -18.89 29.73 14.12
C ARG A 168 -17.37 29.56 14.01
N ALA A 169 -16.67 29.24 15.10
CA ALA A 169 -15.23 28.97 15.04
C ALA A 169 -14.90 27.79 14.10
N LYS A 170 -15.70 26.73 14.15
CA LYS A 170 -15.62 25.59 13.21
C LYS A 170 -15.89 26.00 11.77
N TYR A 171 -16.88 26.86 11.53
CA TYR A 171 -17.14 27.44 10.22
C TYR A 171 -15.94 28.23 9.68
N LEU A 172 -15.36 29.12 10.49
CA LEU A 172 -14.18 29.92 10.12
C LEU A 172 -12.99 29.01 9.78
N GLU A 173 -12.79 27.93 10.54
CA GLU A 173 -11.79 26.90 10.27
C GLU A 173 -11.99 26.26 8.88
N VAL A 174 -13.22 25.83 8.55
CA VAL A 174 -13.53 25.18 7.26
C VAL A 174 -13.48 26.17 6.09
N LYS A 175 -13.85 27.44 6.29
CA LYS A 175 -13.75 28.53 5.29
C LYS A 175 -12.29 28.90 4.97
N GLY A 176 -11.34 28.49 5.81
CA GLY A 176 -9.92 28.84 5.68
C GLY A 176 -9.53 30.14 6.40
N SER A 177 -10.42 30.74 7.19
CA SER A 177 -10.16 31.90 8.05
C SER A 177 -9.49 31.47 9.35
N VAL A 178 -8.34 30.82 9.22
CA VAL A 178 -7.67 30.05 10.27
C VAL A 178 -7.28 30.89 11.49
N ALA A 179 -6.79 32.12 11.28
CA ALA A 179 -6.38 33.01 12.36
C ALA A 179 -7.58 33.48 13.21
N GLU A 180 -8.71 33.75 12.57
CA GLU A 180 -9.94 34.14 13.27
C GLU A 180 -10.53 32.97 14.05
N ALA A 181 -10.51 31.76 13.48
CA ALA A 181 -10.93 30.54 14.17
C ALA A 181 -10.07 30.28 15.42
N GLU A 182 -8.74 30.43 15.31
CA GLU A 182 -7.82 30.26 16.46
C GLU A 182 -8.11 31.28 17.57
N ALA A 183 -8.33 32.55 17.21
CA ALA A 183 -8.67 33.59 18.16
C ALA A 183 -10.01 33.31 18.87
N GLU A 184 -11.02 32.83 18.14
CA GLU A 184 -12.32 32.48 18.70
C GLU A 184 -12.23 31.27 19.63
N TYR A 185 -11.49 30.22 19.24
CA TYR A 185 -11.26 29.06 20.11
C TYR A 185 -10.51 29.42 21.39
N ARG A 186 -9.51 30.31 21.33
CA ARG A 186 -8.79 30.75 22.53
C ARG A 186 -9.71 31.50 23.49
N LYS A 187 -10.54 32.43 22.99
CA LYS A 187 -11.56 33.12 23.80
C LYS A 187 -12.54 32.14 24.43
N LEU A 188 -13.03 31.17 23.64
CA LEU A 188 -13.92 30.12 24.14
C LEU A 188 -13.27 29.26 25.22
N MET A 189 -11.98 28.96 25.10
CA MET A 189 -11.25 28.18 26.11
C MET A 189 -11.03 28.97 27.40
N ASP A 190 -10.94 30.30 27.32
CA ASP A 190 -10.84 31.17 28.50
C ASP A 190 -12.20 31.32 29.21
N GLU A 191 -13.29 31.49 28.45
CA GLU A 191 -14.66 31.65 28.99
C GLU A 191 -15.27 30.31 29.44
N PHE A 192 -14.93 29.20 28.79
CA PHE A 192 -15.43 27.86 29.07
C PHE A 192 -14.27 26.88 29.36
N PRO A 193 -13.52 27.08 30.46
CA PRO A 193 -12.28 26.35 30.74
C PRO A 193 -12.47 24.84 30.98
N ASP A 194 -13.70 24.39 31.22
CA ASP A 194 -14.05 22.99 31.42
C ASP A 194 -14.45 22.26 30.13
N SER A 195 -14.61 22.96 29.00
CA SER A 195 -14.95 22.33 27.72
C SER A 195 -13.74 21.68 27.07
N MET A 196 -13.71 20.35 27.09
CA MET A 196 -12.72 19.56 26.36
C MET A 196 -12.92 19.65 24.84
N GLU A 197 -14.14 19.93 24.39
CA GLU A 197 -14.48 20.06 22.96
C GLU A 197 -13.76 21.25 22.33
N VAL A 198 -13.75 22.40 23.03
CA VAL A 198 -13.02 23.61 22.59
C VAL A 198 -11.51 23.36 22.63
N GLU A 199 -11.00 22.78 23.71
CA GLU A 199 -9.59 22.42 23.89
C GLU A 199 -9.10 21.55 22.71
N GLN A 200 -9.83 20.48 22.39
CA GLN A 200 -9.48 19.56 21.31
C GLN A 200 -9.59 20.21 19.92
N ALA A 201 -10.58 21.08 19.71
CA ALA A 201 -10.71 21.81 18.45
C ALA A 201 -9.51 22.74 18.22
N LEU A 202 -9.06 23.45 19.26
CA LEU A 202 -7.89 24.31 19.19
C LEU A 202 -6.62 23.50 18.94
N ILE A 203 -6.38 22.43 19.71
CA ILE A 203 -5.23 21.53 19.51
C ILE A 203 -5.24 20.97 18.07
N GLY A 204 -6.39 20.52 17.57
CA GLY A 204 -6.53 20.01 16.21
C GLY A 204 -6.22 21.07 15.13
N LEU A 205 -6.68 22.31 15.33
CA LEU A 205 -6.36 23.43 14.46
C LEU A 205 -4.85 23.71 14.43
N LEU A 206 -4.23 23.81 15.61
CA LEU A 206 -2.79 24.06 15.76
C LEU A 206 -1.94 22.93 15.18
N ALA A 207 -2.39 21.67 15.33
CA ALA A 207 -1.73 20.50 14.76
C ALA A 207 -1.69 20.55 13.23
N ARG A 208 -2.79 20.95 12.57
CA ARG A 208 -2.80 21.12 11.10
C ARG A 208 -1.91 22.27 10.63
N GLN A 209 -1.70 23.29 11.47
CA GLN A 209 -0.75 24.38 11.20
C GLN A 209 0.71 24.02 11.55
N GLY A 210 0.96 22.87 12.19
CA GLY A 210 2.30 22.49 12.65
C GLY A 210 2.84 23.33 13.83
N LYS A 211 1.99 24.09 14.53
CA LYS A 211 2.36 24.94 15.67
C LYS A 211 2.61 24.13 16.95
N ARG A 212 3.73 23.42 17.01
CA ARG A 212 4.08 22.49 18.12
C ARG A 212 4.09 23.16 19.49
N GLU A 213 4.73 24.32 19.61
CA GLU A 213 4.85 25.04 20.88
C GLU A 213 3.47 25.44 21.42
N SER A 214 2.58 25.94 20.56
CA SER A 214 1.22 26.30 20.96
C SER A 214 0.36 25.09 21.35
N ILE A 215 0.57 23.92 20.73
CA ILE A 215 -0.12 22.69 21.14
C ILE A 215 0.28 22.30 22.56
N LEU A 216 1.57 22.38 22.86
CA LEU A 216 2.10 22.08 24.20
C LEU A 216 1.61 23.09 25.23
N GLU A 217 1.61 24.39 24.90
CA GLU A 217 1.04 25.46 25.73
C GLU A 217 -0.40 25.14 26.15
N VAL A 218 -1.26 24.83 25.16
CA VAL A 218 -2.69 24.56 25.39
C VAL A 218 -2.88 23.28 26.23
N ALA A 219 -2.23 22.18 25.86
CA ALA A 219 -2.36 20.91 26.57
C ALA A 219 -1.85 20.99 28.03
N LYS A 220 -0.77 21.74 28.24
CA LYS A 220 -0.20 21.96 29.59
C LYS A 220 -1.14 22.81 30.44
N ALA A 221 -1.61 23.94 29.92
CA ALA A 221 -2.56 24.81 30.63
C ALA A 221 -3.85 24.06 31.00
N ALA A 222 -4.37 23.22 30.10
CA ALA A 222 -5.55 22.40 30.36
C ALA A 222 -5.30 21.39 31.50
N ALA A 223 -4.18 20.68 31.48
CA ALA A 223 -3.81 19.72 32.52
C ALA A 223 -3.54 20.38 33.88
N GLU A 224 -2.97 21.60 33.90
CA GLU A 224 -2.74 22.37 35.13
C GLU A 224 -4.05 22.87 35.76
N LYS A 225 -5.02 23.30 34.95
CA LYS A 225 -6.35 23.73 35.43
C LYS A 225 -7.17 22.59 36.04
N ALA A 226 -6.96 21.35 35.60
CA ALA A 226 -7.66 20.17 36.13
C ALA A 226 -6.64 19.05 36.47
N PRO A 227 -5.88 19.20 37.57
CA PRO A 227 -4.73 18.34 37.88
C PRO A 227 -5.11 16.90 38.25
N ASP A 228 -6.38 16.60 38.46
CA ASP A 228 -6.87 15.23 38.71
C ASP A 228 -7.63 14.65 37.50
N ASN A 229 -7.78 15.40 36.40
CA ASN A 229 -8.40 14.90 35.19
C ASN A 229 -7.41 14.05 34.37
N LEU A 230 -7.59 12.72 34.43
CA LEU A 230 -6.73 11.76 33.73
C LEU A 230 -6.74 11.92 32.21
N ALA A 231 -7.86 12.34 31.61
CA ALA A 231 -7.96 12.50 30.17
C ALA A 231 -7.05 13.65 29.68
N ARG A 232 -7.00 14.76 30.43
CA ARG A 232 -6.10 15.89 30.13
C ARG A 232 -4.63 15.54 30.39
N LYS A 233 -4.33 14.79 31.45
CA LYS A 233 -2.97 14.24 31.66
C LYS A 233 -2.53 13.35 30.51
N ARG A 234 -3.40 12.46 30.05
CA ARG A 234 -3.13 11.60 28.90
C ARG A 234 -2.88 12.40 27.63
N ALA A 235 -3.69 13.43 27.37
CA ALA A 235 -3.51 14.32 26.23
C ALA A 235 -2.15 15.03 26.28
N LEU A 236 -1.78 15.61 27.42
CA LEU A 236 -0.47 16.23 27.63
C LEU A 236 0.69 15.25 27.44
N ALA A 237 0.59 14.05 28.01
CA ALA A 237 1.62 13.03 27.90
C ALA A 237 1.81 12.56 26.45
N GLN A 238 0.72 12.45 25.69
CA GLN A 238 0.76 12.16 24.26
C GLN A 238 1.40 13.31 23.46
N VAL A 239 1.10 14.57 23.79
CA VAL A 239 1.74 15.74 23.16
C VAL A 239 3.24 15.74 23.42
N TYR A 240 3.69 15.48 24.65
CA TYR A 240 5.11 15.33 24.96
C TYR A 240 5.76 14.23 24.11
N PHE A 241 5.13 13.06 24.04
CA PHE A 241 5.62 11.93 23.23
C PHE A 241 5.73 12.30 21.74
N ASP A 242 4.68 12.90 21.15
CA ASP A 242 4.63 13.25 19.72
C ASP A 242 5.64 14.35 19.34
N GLN A 243 6.09 15.14 20.32
CA GLN A 243 7.11 16.16 20.16
C GLN A 243 8.53 15.66 20.50
N GLY A 244 8.68 14.39 20.88
CA GLY A 244 9.98 13.79 21.23
C GLY A 244 10.47 14.13 22.64
N MET A 245 9.63 14.74 23.47
CA MET A 245 9.89 15.06 24.88
C MET A 245 9.63 13.82 25.75
N LEU A 246 10.47 12.80 25.56
CA LEU A 246 10.24 11.45 26.07
C LEU A 246 10.30 11.39 27.60
N ASP A 247 11.17 12.17 28.24
CA ASP A 247 11.33 12.16 29.69
C ASP A 247 10.15 12.84 30.40
N GLU A 248 9.62 13.91 29.83
CA GLU A 248 8.41 14.59 30.30
C GLU A 248 7.18 13.71 30.11
N ALA A 249 7.05 13.04 28.96
CA ALA A 249 5.98 12.06 28.72
C ALA A 249 6.01 10.94 29.78
N ALA A 250 7.19 10.39 30.06
CA ALA A 250 7.37 9.37 31.09
C ALA A 250 7.10 9.90 32.51
N ALA A 251 7.47 11.15 32.81
CA ALA A 251 7.18 11.76 34.10
C ALA A 251 5.68 11.89 34.35
N VAL A 252 4.90 12.32 33.35
CA VAL A 252 3.43 12.37 33.47
C VAL A 252 2.85 10.98 33.70
N ALA A 253 3.29 9.97 32.94
CA ALA A 253 2.83 8.59 33.10
C ALA A 253 3.16 8.02 34.49
N ARG A 254 4.39 8.22 34.99
CA ARG A 254 4.80 7.79 36.34
C ARG A 254 3.98 8.48 37.43
N GLY A 255 3.76 9.78 37.32
CA GLY A 255 2.94 10.52 38.29
C GLY A 255 1.47 10.06 38.31
N VAL A 256 0.94 9.55 37.19
CA VAL A 256 -0.36 8.87 37.17
C VAL A 256 -0.29 7.53 37.88
N LEU A 257 0.72 6.71 37.59
CA LEU A 257 0.87 5.37 38.20
C LEU A 257 1.16 5.40 39.70
N GLU A 258 1.78 6.47 40.22
CA GLU A 258 1.97 6.67 41.66
C GLU A 258 0.63 6.80 42.40
N LYS A 259 -0.35 7.48 41.79
CA LYS A 259 -1.69 7.64 42.37
C LYS A 259 -2.63 6.48 42.00
N GLU A 260 -2.50 5.98 40.79
CA GLU A 260 -3.37 4.95 40.20
C GLU A 260 -2.52 3.85 39.52
N PRO A 261 -1.99 2.87 40.30
CA PRO A 261 -1.03 1.89 39.79
C PRO A 261 -1.56 0.91 38.72
N LYS A 262 -2.86 0.93 38.43
CA LYS A 262 -3.52 0.00 37.50
C LYS A 262 -4.00 0.70 36.22
N THR A 263 -3.38 1.83 35.87
CA THR A 263 -3.78 2.64 34.72
C THR A 263 -3.07 2.18 33.45
N GLY A 264 -3.74 1.38 32.63
CA GLY A 264 -3.14 0.68 31.49
C GLY A 264 -2.62 1.62 30.40
N TRP A 265 -3.28 2.75 30.14
CA TRP A 265 -2.79 3.72 29.17
C TRP A 265 -1.46 4.38 29.58
N ALA A 266 -1.19 4.53 30.87
CA ALA A 266 0.05 5.12 31.37
C ALA A 266 1.22 4.13 31.22
N GLU A 267 0.99 2.85 31.53
CA GLU A 267 1.94 1.76 31.23
C GLU A 267 2.21 1.63 29.72
N LEU A 268 1.16 1.71 28.89
CA LEU A 268 1.28 1.70 27.44
C LEU A 268 2.19 2.84 26.94
N LEU A 269 2.02 4.05 27.49
CA LEU A 269 2.86 5.19 27.13
C LEU A 269 4.31 4.99 27.56
N LEU A 270 4.54 4.47 28.78
CA LEU A 270 5.90 4.13 29.22
C LEU A 270 6.53 3.09 28.29
N GLY A 271 5.80 2.06 27.87
CA GLY A 271 6.27 1.09 26.89
C GLY A 271 6.73 1.74 25.59
N ARG A 272 5.93 2.67 25.04
CA ARG A 272 6.28 3.44 23.84
C ARG A 272 7.51 4.34 24.06
N VAL A 273 7.61 4.99 25.22
CA VAL A 273 8.77 5.83 25.57
C VAL A 273 10.05 4.99 25.68
N HIS A 274 9.99 3.87 26.40
CA HIS A 274 11.12 2.96 26.53
C HIS A 274 11.58 2.43 25.17
N LEU A 275 10.63 2.06 24.30
CA LEU A 275 10.92 1.62 22.94
C LEU A 275 11.61 2.72 22.12
N ALA A 276 11.10 3.96 22.18
CA ALA A 276 11.70 5.11 21.50
C ALA A 276 13.13 5.43 22.00
N GLN A 277 13.45 5.08 23.24
CA GLN A 277 14.79 5.21 23.83
C GLN A 277 15.68 3.97 23.61
N GLY A 278 15.21 2.96 22.88
CA GLY A 278 15.94 1.71 22.64
C GLY A 278 15.97 0.74 23.83
N ARG A 279 15.21 1.00 24.89
CA ARG A 279 15.11 0.17 26.11
C ARG A 279 14.06 -0.93 25.93
N LYS A 280 14.41 -1.96 25.17
CA LYS A 280 13.47 -2.98 24.68
C LYS A 280 12.89 -3.84 25.81
N GLU A 281 13.69 -4.21 26.80
CA GLU A 281 13.27 -5.05 27.91
C GLU A 281 12.28 -4.32 28.82
N GLU A 282 12.53 -3.04 29.12
CA GLU A 282 11.61 -2.19 29.87
C GLU A 282 10.33 -1.91 29.08
N ALA A 283 10.43 -1.72 27.76
CA ALA A 283 9.27 -1.58 26.89
C ALA A 283 8.36 -2.82 26.95
N ALA A 284 8.94 -4.02 26.85
CA ALA A 284 8.20 -5.28 26.96
C ALA A 284 7.43 -5.37 28.28
N LYS A 285 8.10 -5.12 29.42
CA LYS A 285 7.48 -5.15 30.76
C LYS A 285 6.32 -4.17 30.89
N ALA A 286 6.49 -2.96 30.36
CA ALA A 286 5.44 -1.93 30.41
C ALA A 286 4.23 -2.29 29.52
N PHE A 287 4.45 -2.83 28.32
CA PHE A 287 3.35 -3.31 27.48
C PHE A 287 2.60 -4.50 28.11
N GLU A 288 3.32 -5.44 28.71
CA GLU A 288 2.72 -6.55 29.47
C GLU A 288 1.91 -6.04 30.67
N ALA A 289 2.43 -5.05 31.42
CA ALA A 289 1.73 -4.41 32.52
C ALA A 289 0.45 -3.69 32.04
N ALA A 290 0.50 -3.00 30.89
CA ALA A 290 -0.65 -2.35 30.28
C ALA A 290 -1.79 -3.34 29.97
N VAL A 291 -1.45 -4.50 29.39
CA VAL A 291 -2.42 -5.57 29.11
C VAL A 291 -2.90 -6.23 30.40
N LYS A 292 -2.02 -6.48 31.37
CA LYS A 292 -2.40 -7.09 32.65
C LYS A 292 -3.39 -6.22 33.44
N ASN A 293 -3.18 -4.91 33.44
CA ASN A 293 -4.00 -3.96 34.19
C ASN A 293 -5.35 -3.69 33.50
N GLU A 294 -5.38 -3.67 32.16
CA GLU A 294 -6.58 -3.46 31.36
C GLU A 294 -6.73 -4.53 30.26
N PRO A 295 -7.05 -5.80 30.62
CA PRO A 295 -6.98 -6.93 29.68
C PRO A 295 -8.00 -6.86 28.54
N LYS A 296 -9.07 -6.08 28.69
CA LYS A 296 -10.07 -5.85 27.65
C LYS A 296 -9.68 -4.74 26.67
N SER A 297 -8.65 -3.94 26.98
CA SER A 297 -8.21 -2.85 26.10
C SER A 297 -7.59 -3.44 24.84
N ILE A 298 -8.30 -3.26 23.70
CA ILE A 298 -7.77 -3.65 22.38
C ILE A 298 -6.48 -2.90 22.08
N LEU A 299 -6.40 -1.60 22.43
CA LEU A 299 -5.23 -0.77 22.21
C LEU A 299 -3.97 -1.34 22.89
N ASN A 300 -4.09 -1.79 24.14
CA ASN A 300 -2.96 -2.34 24.88
C ASN A 300 -2.51 -3.68 24.29
N ARG A 301 -3.46 -4.55 23.92
CA ARG A 301 -3.17 -5.84 23.29
C ARG A 301 -2.53 -5.68 21.92
N VAL A 302 -3.03 -4.75 21.10
CA VAL A 302 -2.47 -4.43 19.78
C VAL A 302 -1.04 -3.92 19.91
N ALA A 303 -0.76 -3.01 20.86
CA ALA A 303 0.59 -2.49 21.06
C ALA A 303 1.59 -3.57 21.52
N LEU A 304 1.18 -4.46 22.43
CA LEU A 304 2.02 -5.58 22.86
C LEU A 304 2.30 -6.55 21.70
N ALA A 305 1.27 -6.94 20.94
CA ALA A 305 1.42 -7.82 19.79
C ALA A 305 2.29 -7.20 18.69
N ASP A 306 2.10 -5.91 18.39
CA ASP A 306 2.91 -5.16 17.43
C ASP A 306 4.40 -5.16 17.83
N PHE A 307 4.68 -4.85 19.11
CA PHE A 307 6.03 -4.90 19.66
C PHE A 307 6.64 -6.30 19.54
N GLN A 308 5.90 -7.35 19.93
CA GLN A 308 6.37 -8.73 19.86
C GLN A 308 6.64 -9.20 18.41
N ILE A 309 5.81 -8.80 17.44
CA ILE A 309 6.03 -9.09 16.02
C ILE A 309 7.34 -8.44 15.54
N ASN A 310 7.55 -7.17 15.87
CA ASN A 310 8.74 -6.42 15.45
C ASN A 310 10.03 -6.95 16.10
N GLU A 311 9.95 -7.49 17.31
CA GLU A 311 11.05 -8.19 17.99
C GLU A 311 11.16 -9.68 17.62
N ASN A 312 10.41 -10.14 16.62
CA ASN A 312 10.38 -11.52 16.14
C ASN A 312 10.02 -12.56 17.23
N ARG A 313 9.24 -12.17 18.24
CA ARG A 313 8.68 -13.04 19.30
C ARG A 313 7.31 -13.57 18.87
N LEU A 314 7.29 -14.33 17.78
CA LEU A 314 6.06 -14.66 17.06
C LEU A 314 5.09 -15.55 17.87
N GLU A 315 5.60 -16.45 18.71
CA GLU A 315 4.77 -17.33 19.55
C GLU A 315 4.02 -16.55 20.64
N GLU A 316 4.65 -15.53 21.20
CA GLU A 316 4.02 -14.66 22.19
C GLU A 316 2.98 -13.75 21.53
N ALA A 317 3.33 -13.14 20.40
CA ALA A 317 2.41 -12.33 19.60
C ALA A 317 1.17 -13.13 19.21
N GLU A 318 1.35 -14.39 18.79
CA GLU A 318 0.25 -15.26 18.38
C GLU A 318 -0.75 -15.52 19.52
N LYS A 319 -0.31 -15.58 20.79
CA LYS A 319 -1.22 -15.70 21.94
C LYS A 319 -2.05 -14.43 22.13
N VAL A 320 -1.41 -13.26 22.04
CA VAL A 320 -2.10 -11.97 22.19
C VAL A 320 -3.10 -11.75 21.04
N VAL A 321 -2.68 -11.98 19.80
CA VAL A 321 -3.54 -11.86 18.61
C VAL A 321 -4.73 -12.83 18.68
N ARG A 322 -4.50 -14.06 19.16
CA ARG A 322 -5.60 -15.01 19.37
C ARG A 322 -6.63 -14.46 20.36
N SER A 323 -6.19 -13.88 21.48
CA SER A 323 -7.11 -13.30 22.46
C SER A 323 -7.96 -12.16 21.88
N ILE A 324 -7.43 -11.39 20.91
CA ILE A 324 -8.18 -10.35 20.21
C ILE A 324 -9.26 -10.98 19.32
N LEU A 325 -8.89 -11.98 18.53
CA LEU A 325 -9.77 -12.63 17.56
C LEU A 325 -10.79 -13.60 18.20
N GLU A 326 -10.55 -14.04 19.43
CA GLU A 326 -11.53 -14.78 20.24
C GLU A 326 -12.66 -13.86 20.74
N ASP A 327 -12.35 -12.60 21.07
CA ASP A 327 -13.37 -11.61 21.46
C ASP A 327 -14.19 -11.16 20.24
N ASP A 328 -13.54 -10.96 19.09
CA ASP A 328 -14.17 -10.61 17.81
C ASP A 328 -13.36 -11.18 16.64
N PRO A 329 -13.83 -12.28 16.00
CA PRO A 329 -13.15 -12.90 14.87
C PRO A 329 -12.98 -11.98 13.66
N GLY A 330 -13.82 -10.95 13.54
CA GLY A 330 -13.77 -9.96 12.46
C GLY A 330 -13.00 -8.69 12.82
N ASN A 331 -12.32 -8.64 13.97
CA ASN A 331 -11.62 -7.44 14.41
C ASN A 331 -10.49 -7.07 13.42
N PRO A 332 -10.55 -5.88 12.79
CA PRO A 332 -9.59 -5.48 11.76
C PRO A 332 -8.14 -5.42 12.26
N GLU A 333 -7.89 -4.90 13.47
CA GLU A 333 -6.54 -4.83 14.04
C GLU A 333 -5.96 -6.23 14.29
N GLY A 334 -6.76 -7.16 14.84
CA GLY A 334 -6.39 -8.54 15.06
C GLY A 334 -6.06 -9.27 13.75
N LEU A 335 -6.86 -9.05 12.70
CA LEU A 335 -6.61 -9.59 11.37
C LEU A 335 -5.31 -9.05 10.75
N VAL A 336 -5.04 -7.75 10.89
CA VAL A 336 -3.78 -7.14 10.42
C VAL A 336 -2.57 -7.73 11.17
N LEU A 337 -2.64 -7.86 12.50
CA LEU A 337 -1.55 -8.46 13.28
C LEU A 337 -1.34 -9.93 12.90
N ARG A 338 -2.42 -10.68 12.69
CA ARG A 338 -2.34 -12.07 12.23
C ARG A 338 -1.68 -12.16 10.86
N GLY A 339 -2.10 -11.32 9.91
CA GLY A 339 -1.51 -11.29 8.57
C GLY A 339 -0.02 -10.97 8.60
N ARG A 340 0.44 -10.10 9.50
CA ARG A 340 1.89 -9.82 9.68
C ARG A 340 2.67 -11.00 10.24
N ILE A 341 2.08 -11.76 11.17
CA ILE A 341 2.67 -13.03 11.63
C ILE A 341 2.75 -14.02 10.46
N ASP A 342 1.72 -14.08 9.61
CA ASP A 342 1.71 -14.96 8.42
C ASP A 342 2.80 -14.54 7.42
N ILE A 343 3.03 -13.23 7.19
CA ILE A 343 4.20 -12.73 6.41
C ILE A 343 5.52 -13.21 7.04
N ALA A 344 5.69 -13.06 8.35
CA ALA A 344 6.92 -13.46 9.05
C ALA A 344 7.18 -14.98 8.92
N LYS A 345 6.11 -15.78 8.89
CA LYS A 345 6.13 -17.23 8.63
C LYS A 345 6.23 -17.59 7.14
N LYS A 346 6.31 -16.60 6.24
CA LYS A 346 6.35 -16.73 4.77
C LYS A 346 5.08 -17.33 4.15
N ASP A 347 3.95 -17.34 4.86
CA ASP A 347 2.65 -17.74 4.31
C ASP A 347 1.93 -16.53 3.69
N LEU A 348 2.41 -16.11 2.52
CA LEU A 348 1.85 -14.97 1.79
C LEU A 348 0.37 -15.17 1.38
N PRO A 349 -0.09 -16.38 1.00
CA PRO A 349 -1.51 -16.61 0.73
C PRO A 349 -2.41 -16.41 1.96
N ALA A 350 -1.99 -16.87 3.15
CA ALA A 350 -2.75 -16.61 4.38
C ALA A 350 -2.75 -15.12 4.73
N ALA A 351 -1.59 -14.48 4.67
CA ALA A 351 -1.45 -13.05 4.92
C ALA A 351 -2.40 -12.21 4.04
N GLN A 352 -2.43 -12.49 2.73
CA GLN A 352 -3.31 -11.79 1.79
C GLN A 352 -4.78 -11.90 2.21
N ARG A 353 -5.27 -13.12 2.50
CA ARG A 353 -6.67 -13.33 2.93
C ARG A 353 -7.01 -12.53 4.19
N ARG A 354 -6.08 -12.46 5.15
CA ARG A 354 -6.28 -11.69 6.41
C ARG A 354 -6.37 -10.20 6.15
N PHE A 355 -5.52 -9.65 5.29
CA PHE A 355 -5.56 -8.23 4.97
C PHE A 355 -6.77 -7.86 4.10
N GLU A 356 -7.18 -8.74 3.16
CA GLU A 356 -8.43 -8.56 2.40
C GLU A 356 -9.65 -8.52 3.33
N GLU A 357 -9.71 -9.45 4.30
CA GLU A 357 -10.77 -9.46 5.30
C GLU A 357 -10.73 -8.21 6.20
N ALA A 358 -9.54 -7.78 6.65
CA ALA A 358 -9.39 -6.54 7.42
C ALA A 358 -9.87 -5.31 6.64
N VAL A 359 -9.52 -5.20 5.35
CA VAL A 359 -9.98 -4.13 4.46
C VAL A 359 -11.50 -4.20 4.25
N GLN A 360 -12.08 -5.39 4.13
CA GLN A 360 -13.53 -5.55 4.01
C GLN A 360 -14.26 -5.09 5.28
N ARG A 361 -13.73 -5.40 6.46
CA ARG A 361 -14.31 -5.05 7.76
C ARG A 361 -14.13 -3.56 8.09
N ALA A 362 -12.98 -2.98 7.73
CA ALA A 362 -12.69 -1.56 7.92
C ALA A 362 -12.05 -0.96 6.65
N PRO A 363 -12.87 -0.57 5.65
CA PRO A 363 -12.35 -0.03 4.38
C PRO A 363 -11.51 1.24 4.51
N SER A 364 -11.67 2.00 5.60
CA SER A 364 -10.93 3.21 5.92
C SER A 364 -9.61 2.96 6.66
N MET A 365 -9.28 1.71 7.02
CA MET A 365 -8.07 1.38 7.76
C MET A 365 -6.83 1.39 6.86
N ALA A 366 -6.14 2.53 6.81
CA ALA A 366 -4.98 2.74 5.94
C ALA A 366 -3.87 1.67 6.11
N MET A 367 -3.60 1.22 7.35
CA MET A 367 -2.60 0.18 7.62
C MET A 367 -2.95 -1.19 7.03
N ALA A 368 -4.24 -1.55 6.93
CA ALA A 368 -4.66 -2.79 6.30
C ALA A 368 -4.36 -2.77 4.79
N HIS A 369 -4.64 -1.65 4.12
CA HIS A 369 -4.27 -1.43 2.72
C HIS A 369 -2.75 -1.43 2.50
N HIS A 370 -1.99 -0.85 3.43
CA HIS A 370 -0.52 -0.87 3.34
C HIS A 370 0.01 -2.31 3.31
N PHE A 371 -0.36 -3.14 4.30
CA PHE A 371 0.13 -4.51 4.37
C PHE A 371 -0.43 -5.40 3.26
N LEU A 372 -1.66 -5.17 2.80
CA LEU A 372 -2.19 -5.82 1.60
C LEU A 372 -1.32 -5.51 0.39
N GLY A 373 -0.96 -4.23 0.20
CA GLY A 373 -0.10 -3.79 -0.91
C GLY A 373 1.29 -4.40 -0.86
N VAL A 374 1.94 -4.40 0.32
CA VAL A 374 3.24 -5.08 0.51
C VAL A 374 3.13 -6.57 0.24
N THR A 375 2.04 -7.22 0.66
CA THR A 375 1.83 -8.65 0.39
C THR A 375 1.64 -8.94 -1.09
N HIS A 376 0.93 -8.09 -1.83
CA HIS A 376 0.82 -8.20 -3.28
C HIS A 376 2.19 -8.05 -3.96
N ALA A 377 3.02 -7.09 -3.52
CA ALA A 377 4.38 -6.92 -4.04
C ALA A 377 5.24 -8.16 -3.80
N MET A 378 5.21 -8.74 -2.59
CA MET A 378 5.94 -9.97 -2.28
C MET A 378 5.48 -11.18 -3.11
N ARG A 379 4.25 -11.13 -3.66
CA ARG A 379 3.70 -12.14 -4.56
C ARG A 379 3.91 -11.82 -6.04
N GLY A 380 4.60 -10.73 -6.38
CA GLY A 380 4.83 -10.28 -7.76
C GLY A 380 3.62 -9.65 -8.45
N ASN A 381 2.61 -9.23 -7.68
CA ASN A 381 1.39 -8.61 -8.19
C ASN A 381 1.48 -7.08 -8.14
N ASP A 382 2.44 -6.48 -8.84
CA ASP A 382 2.82 -5.06 -8.70
C ASP A 382 1.66 -4.09 -8.93
N ASN A 383 0.79 -4.37 -9.90
CA ASN A 383 -0.38 -3.54 -10.17
C ASN A 383 -1.34 -3.48 -8.98
N LEU A 384 -1.59 -4.61 -8.32
CA LEU A 384 -2.43 -4.64 -7.11
C LEU A 384 -1.70 -4.00 -5.94
N ALA A 385 -0.39 -4.21 -5.83
CA ALA A 385 0.45 -3.60 -4.79
C ALA A 385 0.39 -2.07 -4.84
N ILE A 386 0.58 -1.48 -6.02
CA ILE A 386 0.50 -0.03 -6.26
C ILE A 386 -0.90 0.50 -5.90
N GLN A 387 -1.96 -0.18 -6.32
CA GLN A 387 -3.34 0.23 -6.01
C GLN A 387 -3.60 0.25 -4.50
N SER A 388 -3.24 -0.82 -3.78
CA SER A 388 -3.43 -0.89 -2.32
C SER A 388 -2.58 0.14 -1.58
N LEU A 389 -1.32 0.36 -1.97
CA LEU A 389 -0.45 1.35 -1.34
C LEU A 389 -0.91 2.79 -1.60
N LYS A 390 -1.38 3.10 -2.82
CA LYS A 390 -2.04 4.38 -3.10
C LYS A 390 -3.26 4.57 -2.19
N LYS A 391 -4.11 3.55 -2.08
CA LYS A 391 -5.29 3.63 -1.22
C LYS A 391 -4.93 3.85 0.24
N ALA A 392 -3.85 3.24 0.72
CA ALA A 392 -3.33 3.49 2.07
C ALA A 392 -2.93 4.96 2.26
N LEU A 393 -2.25 5.56 1.27
CA LEU A 393 -1.83 6.97 1.33
C LEU A 393 -2.97 7.96 1.11
N ASP A 394 -4.00 7.60 0.33
CA ASP A 394 -5.22 8.39 0.21
C ASP A 394 -5.98 8.48 1.54
N LEU A 395 -5.94 7.39 2.33
CA LEU A 395 -6.56 7.30 3.65
C LEU A 395 -5.73 7.98 4.74
N ASP A 396 -4.41 7.76 4.75
CA ASP A 396 -3.47 8.47 5.61
C ASP A 396 -2.15 8.78 4.86
N PRO A 397 -1.96 10.03 4.42
CA PRO A 397 -0.75 10.45 3.71
C PRO A 397 0.55 10.39 4.53
N ARG A 398 0.48 10.13 5.85
CA ARG A 398 1.62 10.13 6.78
C ARG A 398 2.22 8.74 7.02
N ILE A 399 1.76 7.72 6.30
CA ILE A 399 2.31 6.37 6.41
C ILE A 399 3.61 6.30 5.60
N ASP A 400 4.72 6.68 6.23
CA ASP A 400 6.04 6.76 5.60
C ASP A 400 6.48 5.40 5.01
N MET A 401 6.17 4.30 5.70
CA MET A 401 6.42 2.94 5.19
C MET A 401 5.65 2.62 3.90
N ALA A 402 4.45 3.18 3.70
CA ALA A 402 3.68 3.02 2.47
C ALA A 402 4.26 3.85 1.33
N ARG A 403 4.70 5.09 1.61
CA ARG A 403 5.43 5.93 0.63
C ARG A 403 6.71 5.23 0.16
N LYS A 404 7.50 4.69 1.09
CA LYS A 404 8.74 3.97 0.77
C LYS A 404 8.47 2.72 -0.06
N ALA A 405 7.52 1.89 0.34
CA ALA A 405 7.14 0.69 -0.41
C ALA A 405 6.68 1.03 -1.83
N LEU A 406 5.87 2.08 -1.98
CA LEU A 406 5.39 2.55 -3.28
C LEU A 406 6.53 3.11 -4.15
N GLY A 407 7.44 3.89 -3.56
CA GLY A 407 8.62 4.41 -4.25
C GLY A 407 9.54 3.32 -4.79
N ASN A 408 9.77 2.26 -4.00
CA ASN A 408 10.54 1.10 -4.44
C ASN A 408 9.87 0.38 -5.62
N LEU A 409 8.56 0.13 -5.54
CA LEU A 409 7.79 -0.47 -6.64
C LEU A 409 7.84 0.39 -7.91
N TYR A 410 7.83 1.71 -7.78
CA TYR A 410 7.99 2.60 -8.93
C TYR A 410 9.38 2.52 -9.55
N LEU A 411 10.46 2.39 -8.75
CA LEU A 411 11.80 2.18 -9.29
C LEU A 411 11.93 0.83 -9.99
N GLU A 412 11.35 -0.23 -9.43
CA GLU A 412 11.36 -1.58 -10.00
C GLU A 412 10.58 -1.62 -11.32
N SER A 413 9.43 -0.95 -11.39
CA SER A 413 8.60 -0.84 -12.60
C SER A 413 9.08 0.22 -13.61
N GLY A 414 10.23 0.86 -13.37
CA GLY A 414 10.83 1.80 -14.32
C GLY A 414 10.14 3.17 -14.40
N GLN A 415 9.46 3.61 -13.33
CA GLN A 415 8.75 4.89 -13.22
C GLN A 415 9.46 5.82 -12.21
N PRO A 416 10.71 6.28 -12.48
CA PRO A 416 11.50 7.03 -11.51
C PRO A 416 10.92 8.41 -11.16
N GLU A 417 10.08 9.00 -12.02
CA GLU A 417 9.37 10.26 -11.76
C GLU A 417 8.42 10.11 -10.57
N LEU A 418 7.59 9.06 -10.59
CA LEU A 418 6.64 8.76 -9.53
C LEU A 418 7.37 8.32 -8.25
N ALA A 419 8.48 7.62 -8.40
CA ALA A 419 9.32 7.26 -7.26
C ALA A 419 9.88 8.50 -6.54
N GLU A 420 10.42 9.47 -7.29
CA GLU A 420 10.94 10.72 -6.73
C GLU A 420 9.84 11.48 -5.96
N GLU A 421 8.65 11.60 -6.56
CA GLU A 421 7.52 12.33 -5.97
C GLU A 421 7.12 11.76 -4.60
N VAL A 422 7.00 10.43 -4.49
CA VAL A 422 6.55 9.80 -3.25
C VAL A 422 7.66 9.69 -2.19
N LEU A 423 8.93 9.61 -2.61
CA LEU A 423 10.09 9.46 -1.71
C LEU A 423 10.66 10.79 -1.21
N LYS A 424 10.51 11.89 -1.96
CA LYS A 424 11.04 13.21 -1.60
C LYS A 424 10.66 13.69 -0.19
N PRO A 425 9.40 13.50 0.28
CA PRO A 425 9.02 13.88 1.65
C PRO A 425 9.75 13.06 2.73
N LEU A 426 10.30 11.89 2.38
CA LEU A 426 10.98 10.99 3.31
C LEU A 426 12.48 11.27 3.43
N VAL A 427 13.04 12.12 2.57
CA VAL A 427 14.47 12.46 2.60
C VAL A 427 14.73 13.91 3.02
N SER A 428 13.66 14.64 3.33
CA SER A 428 13.73 16.03 3.82
C SER A 428 12.63 16.29 4.85
N GLY A 429 12.97 16.98 5.95
CA GLY A 429 11.98 17.43 6.94
C GLY A 429 11.64 16.42 8.04
N ARG A 430 10.41 16.51 8.59
CA ARG A 430 9.96 15.78 9.80
C ARG A 430 9.88 14.25 9.61
N HIS A 431 9.62 13.80 8.39
CA HIS A 431 9.39 12.39 8.03
C HIS A 431 10.65 11.70 7.50
N PHE A 432 11.83 12.16 7.93
CA PHE A 432 13.09 11.59 7.46
C PHE A 432 13.16 10.09 7.76
N ASP A 433 13.22 9.28 6.71
CA ASP A 433 13.41 7.84 6.74
C ASP A 433 14.73 7.52 6.05
N ARG A 434 15.72 7.05 6.83
CA ARG A 434 17.02 6.65 6.30
C ARG A 434 16.90 5.57 5.21
N GLY A 435 15.90 4.70 5.29
CA GLY A 435 15.63 3.67 4.29
C GLY A 435 15.11 4.22 2.95
N ALA A 436 14.66 5.47 2.88
CA ALA A 436 14.23 6.13 1.64
C ALA A 436 15.37 6.85 0.90
N VAL A 437 16.53 7.04 1.55
CA VAL A 437 17.67 7.77 1.01
C VAL A 437 18.21 7.14 -0.28
N LEU A 438 18.50 5.83 -0.26
CA LEU A 438 19.07 5.15 -1.43
C LEU A 438 18.07 5.04 -2.58
N PRO A 439 16.78 4.66 -2.34
CA PRO A 439 15.75 4.72 -3.38
C PRO A 439 15.60 6.11 -4.01
N TYR A 440 15.62 7.18 -3.21
CA TYR A 440 15.51 8.54 -3.73
C TYR A 440 16.73 8.94 -4.59
N ALA A 441 17.94 8.62 -4.14
CA ALA A 441 19.15 8.85 -4.93
C ALA A 441 19.12 8.06 -6.26
N GLU A 442 18.62 6.82 -6.24
CA GLU A 442 18.42 6.01 -7.45
C GLU A 442 17.36 6.61 -8.38
N ALA A 443 16.27 7.16 -7.84
CA ALA A 443 15.26 7.86 -8.63
C ALA A 443 15.86 9.06 -9.37
N LEU A 444 16.61 9.92 -8.67
CA LEU A 444 17.31 11.07 -9.28
C LEU A 444 18.31 10.62 -10.37
N ARG A 445 19.06 9.54 -10.11
CA ARG A 445 20.02 8.98 -11.07
C ARG A 445 19.32 8.48 -12.34
N ARG A 446 18.19 7.77 -12.22
CA ARG A 446 17.40 7.29 -13.38
C ARG A 446 16.75 8.43 -14.16
N LEU A 447 16.35 9.49 -13.47
CA LEU A 447 15.88 10.75 -14.07
C LEU A 447 17.00 11.56 -14.74
N LYS A 448 18.26 11.11 -14.66
CA LYS A 448 19.45 11.84 -15.12
C LYS A 448 19.63 13.21 -14.47
N ARG A 449 19.04 13.43 -13.30
CA ARG A 449 19.20 14.64 -12.46
C ARG A 449 20.48 14.51 -11.62
N TYR A 450 21.61 14.37 -12.30
CA TYR A 450 22.88 13.97 -11.70
C TYR A 450 23.43 14.99 -10.69
N ASP A 451 23.29 16.29 -10.98
CA ASP A 451 23.76 17.35 -10.07
C ASP A 451 22.99 17.33 -8.74
N GLU A 452 21.68 17.08 -8.80
CA GLU A 452 20.85 16.97 -7.62
C GLU A 452 21.16 15.70 -6.82
N ALA A 453 21.33 14.57 -7.51
CA ALA A 453 21.76 13.32 -6.89
C ALA A 453 23.12 13.49 -6.19
N ARG A 454 24.06 14.21 -6.83
CA ARG A 454 25.39 14.47 -6.28
C ARG A 454 25.31 15.36 -5.06
N SER A 455 24.62 16.49 -5.14
CA SER A 455 24.44 17.40 -4.01
C SER A 455 23.77 16.70 -2.83
N PHE A 456 22.80 15.82 -3.10
CA PHE A 456 22.11 15.05 -2.07
C PHE A 456 23.05 14.05 -1.37
N LEU A 457 23.81 13.24 -2.12
CA LEU A 457 24.76 12.28 -1.56
C LEU A 457 25.93 12.96 -0.85
N ASP A 458 26.44 14.08 -1.36
CA ASP A 458 27.54 14.84 -0.73
C ASP A 458 27.18 15.38 0.65
N GLY A 459 25.93 15.79 0.86
CA GLY A 459 25.44 16.19 2.18
C GLY A 459 25.55 15.04 3.17
N LEU A 460 25.13 13.84 2.76
CA LEU A 460 25.09 12.66 3.63
C LEU A 460 26.47 12.05 3.86
N LEU A 461 27.32 11.97 2.84
CA LEU A 461 28.69 11.46 2.94
C LEU A 461 29.60 12.39 3.75
N ARG A 462 29.27 13.67 3.88
CA ARG A 462 30.00 14.58 4.78
C ARG A 462 29.83 14.18 6.24
N ASP A 463 28.61 13.81 6.62
CA ASP A 463 28.28 13.42 7.99
C ASP A 463 28.61 11.94 8.25
N HIS A 464 28.57 11.12 7.20
CA HIS A 464 28.79 9.67 7.25
C HIS A 464 29.77 9.19 6.15
N PRO A 465 31.06 9.60 6.20
CA PRO A 465 32.02 9.36 5.12
C PRO A 465 32.38 7.90 4.87
N SER A 466 32.09 7.03 5.84
CA SER A 466 32.35 5.60 5.79
C SER A 466 31.06 4.77 5.67
N ASP A 467 29.91 5.37 5.38
CA ASP A 467 28.68 4.61 5.15
C ASP A 467 28.80 3.83 3.84
N ARG A 468 28.84 2.49 3.96
CA ARG A 468 29.00 1.56 2.85
C ARG A 468 27.95 1.80 1.75
N ASP A 469 26.68 1.94 2.12
CA ASP A 469 25.59 1.97 1.15
C ASP A 469 25.53 3.31 0.40
N LEU A 470 25.87 4.40 1.09
CA LEU A 470 26.06 5.71 0.45
C LEU A 470 27.24 5.70 -0.53
N LEU A 471 28.36 5.05 -0.17
CA LEU A 471 29.52 4.92 -1.05
C LEU A 471 29.21 4.07 -2.29
N LEU A 472 28.41 3.01 -2.16
CA LEU A 472 27.93 2.22 -3.30
C LEU A 472 27.03 3.06 -4.22
N ALA A 473 26.11 3.85 -3.65
CA ALA A 473 25.25 4.75 -4.41
C ALA A 473 26.05 5.84 -5.13
N ASP A 474 27.06 6.39 -4.47
CA ASP A 474 27.98 7.37 -5.06
C ASP A 474 28.75 6.79 -6.25
N GLY A 475 29.29 5.58 -6.10
CA GLY A 475 29.93 4.87 -7.22
C GLY A 475 28.99 4.69 -8.41
N ARG A 476 27.72 4.31 -8.18
CA ARG A 476 26.71 4.17 -9.25
C ARG A 476 26.42 5.50 -9.96
N LEU A 477 26.34 6.59 -9.20
CA LEU A 477 26.16 7.93 -9.73
C LEU A 477 27.36 8.37 -10.59
N LEU A 478 28.58 8.18 -10.07
CA LEU A 478 29.83 8.53 -10.76
C LEU A 478 29.98 7.77 -12.08
N LEU A 479 29.63 6.48 -12.13
CA LEU A 479 29.57 5.73 -13.38
C LEU A 479 28.56 6.31 -14.37
N SER A 480 27.40 6.76 -13.89
CA SER A 480 26.34 7.33 -14.74
C SER A 480 26.75 8.65 -15.41
N VAL A 481 27.70 9.39 -14.82
CA VAL A 481 28.27 10.63 -15.38
C VAL A 481 29.63 10.42 -16.05
N GLY A 482 30.07 9.17 -16.24
CA GLY A 482 31.32 8.82 -16.94
C GLY A 482 32.60 8.98 -16.13
N LYS A 483 32.51 9.22 -14.82
CA LYS A 483 33.66 9.37 -13.90
C LYS A 483 34.09 8.02 -13.33
N ALA A 484 34.55 7.14 -14.20
CA ALA A 484 34.83 5.73 -13.85
C ALA A 484 35.91 5.56 -12.78
N GLU A 485 36.97 6.38 -12.83
CA GLU A 485 38.09 6.30 -11.89
C GLU A 485 37.68 6.76 -10.47
N GLU A 486 36.89 7.84 -10.37
CA GLU A 486 36.31 8.29 -9.10
C GLU A 486 35.32 7.24 -8.55
N ALA A 487 34.52 6.60 -9.42
CA ALA A 487 33.59 5.55 -9.02
C ALA A 487 34.32 4.35 -8.39
N VAL A 488 35.44 3.90 -9.00
CA VAL A 488 36.28 2.82 -8.46
C VAL A 488 36.80 3.18 -7.07
N GLU A 489 37.17 4.43 -6.83
CA GLU A 489 37.61 4.88 -5.51
C GLU A 489 36.47 4.82 -4.47
N SER A 490 35.26 5.27 -4.82
CA SER A 490 34.09 5.12 -3.94
C SER A 490 33.76 3.66 -3.66
N TYR A 491 33.83 2.78 -4.67
CA TYR A 491 33.64 1.34 -4.47
C TYR A 491 34.73 0.70 -3.61
N ARG A 492 35.99 1.11 -3.74
CA ARG A 492 37.08 0.63 -2.86
C ARG A 492 36.86 1.05 -1.42
N LYS A 493 36.40 2.28 -1.17
CA LYS A 493 36.02 2.72 0.17
C LYS A 493 34.87 1.90 0.73
N ALA A 494 33.85 1.58 -0.07
CA ALA A 494 32.76 0.70 0.34
C ALA A 494 33.28 -0.72 0.70
N LEU A 495 34.15 -1.27 -0.14
CA LEU A 495 34.76 -2.59 0.07
C LEU A 495 35.67 -2.63 1.31
N ALA A 496 36.30 -1.51 1.69
CA ALA A 496 37.05 -1.41 2.93
C ALA A 496 36.16 -1.50 4.19
N GLN A 497 34.88 -1.14 4.08
CA GLN A 497 33.90 -1.29 5.17
C GLN A 497 33.30 -2.70 5.20
N ASP A 498 33.12 -3.31 4.03
CA ASP A 498 32.58 -4.64 3.86
C ASP A 498 33.30 -5.37 2.71
N PRO A 499 34.33 -6.17 3.03
CA PRO A 499 35.09 -6.94 2.03
C PRO A 499 34.24 -7.97 1.27
N THR A 500 33.02 -8.27 1.74
CA THR A 500 32.10 -9.22 1.11
C THR A 500 31.10 -8.54 0.17
N SER A 501 31.23 -7.23 -0.07
CA SER A 501 30.36 -6.46 -0.95
C SER A 501 30.48 -6.91 -2.40
N GLN A 502 29.51 -7.71 -2.85
CA GLN A 502 29.49 -8.24 -4.21
C GLN A 502 29.40 -7.12 -5.25
N GLU A 503 28.56 -6.13 -5.00
CA GLU A 503 28.38 -5.02 -5.92
C GLU A 503 29.69 -4.26 -6.16
N ALA A 504 30.43 -3.93 -5.11
CA ALA A 504 31.71 -3.22 -5.26
C ALA A 504 32.70 -4.02 -6.11
N VAL A 505 32.84 -5.33 -5.84
CA VAL A 505 33.75 -6.20 -6.60
C VAL A 505 33.33 -6.29 -8.07
N ILE A 506 32.04 -6.51 -8.35
CA ILE A 506 31.50 -6.59 -9.72
C ILE A 506 31.71 -5.27 -10.46
N ARG A 507 31.36 -4.13 -9.86
CA ARG A 507 31.47 -2.81 -10.51
C ARG A 507 32.91 -2.44 -10.80
N ILE A 508 33.84 -2.71 -9.88
CA ILE A 508 35.28 -2.50 -10.13
C ILE A 508 35.76 -3.45 -11.24
N ALA A 509 35.32 -4.70 -11.27
CA ALA A 509 35.67 -5.65 -12.32
C ALA A 509 35.18 -5.20 -13.70
N GLU A 510 33.94 -4.70 -13.81
CA GLU A 510 33.36 -4.15 -15.04
C GLU A 510 34.17 -2.96 -15.56
N VAL A 511 34.50 -2.00 -14.69
CA VAL A 511 35.33 -0.84 -15.06
C VAL A 511 36.73 -1.29 -15.47
N THR A 512 37.32 -2.23 -14.73
CA THR A 512 38.66 -2.78 -15.04
C THR A 512 38.65 -3.51 -16.38
N LEU A 513 37.62 -4.29 -16.68
CA LEU A 513 37.45 -4.97 -17.96
C LEU A 513 37.40 -3.98 -19.11
N ALA A 514 36.65 -2.89 -18.97
CA ALA A 514 36.51 -1.87 -20.00
C ALA A 514 37.78 -1.03 -20.21
N LYS A 515 38.54 -0.73 -19.14
CA LYS A 515 39.69 0.21 -19.19
C LYS A 515 41.04 -0.48 -19.33
N GLN A 516 41.21 -1.64 -18.71
CA GLN A 516 42.49 -2.35 -18.59
C GLN A 516 42.47 -3.72 -19.29
N GLY A 517 41.28 -4.26 -19.58
CA GLY A 517 41.12 -5.49 -20.34
C GLY A 517 40.78 -6.72 -19.47
N PRO A 518 40.59 -7.88 -20.12
CA PRO A 518 40.05 -9.08 -19.47
C PRO A 518 40.97 -9.73 -18.44
N GLU A 519 42.30 -9.69 -18.62
CA GLU A 519 43.24 -10.31 -17.68
C GLU A 519 43.26 -9.60 -16.32
N GLU A 520 43.23 -8.27 -16.31
CA GLU A 520 43.26 -7.46 -15.10
C GLU A 520 41.94 -7.56 -14.33
N ALA A 521 40.81 -7.62 -15.05
CA ALA A 521 39.51 -7.91 -14.46
C ALA A 521 39.46 -9.32 -13.84
N ARG A 522 40.05 -10.32 -14.52
CA ARG A 522 40.16 -11.70 -14.02
C ARG A 522 40.95 -11.74 -12.71
N LYS A 523 42.15 -11.15 -12.67
CA LYS A 523 42.99 -11.08 -11.46
C LYS A 523 42.26 -10.38 -10.30
N TRP A 524 41.55 -9.29 -10.60
CA TRP A 524 40.77 -8.57 -9.61
C TRP A 524 39.69 -9.47 -8.97
N ILE A 525 38.88 -10.16 -9.79
CA ILE A 525 37.84 -11.07 -9.30
C ILE A 525 38.47 -12.23 -8.50
N GLU A 526 39.55 -12.84 -9.01
CA GLU A 526 40.24 -13.94 -8.33
C GLU A 526 40.76 -13.54 -6.95
N SER A 527 41.34 -12.33 -6.82
CA SER A 527 41.90 -11.84 -5.56
C SER A 527 40.85 -11.62 -4.45
N HIS A 528 39.58 -11.49 -4.80
CA HIS A 528 38.48 -11.30 -3.83
C HIS A 528 37.58 -12.53 -3.69
N LEU A 529 37.74 -13.53 -4.56
CA LEU A 529 36.85 -14.69 -4.62
C LEU A 529 36.80 -15.49 -3.31
N ALA A 530 37.92 -15.54 -2.58
CA ALA A 530 38.02 -16.26 -1.31
C ALA A 530 37.08 -15.69 -0.24
N ASP A 531 36.88 -14.38 -0.23
CA ASP A 531 36.09 -13.65 0.78
C ASP A 531 34.59 -13.63 0.45
N MET A 532 34.19 -14.01 -0.77
CA MET A 532 32.81 -13.98 -1.22
C MET A 532 31.98 -15.12 -0.64
N LYS A 533 30.81 -14.78 -0.07
CA LYS A 533 29.83 -15.75 0.42
C LYS A 533 29.18 -16.55 -0.72
N GLU A 534 28.83 -15.90 -1.83
CA GLU A 534 28.29 -16.56 -3.02
C GLU A 534 29.29 -16.47 -4.17
N LYS A 535 30.06 -17.53 -4.37
CA LYS A 535 31.14 -17.57 -5.36
C LYS A 535 30.65 -17.82 -6.77
N ALA A 536 29.46 -18.41 -6.92
CA ALA A 536 28.93 -18.83 -8.22
C ALA A 536 28.84 -17.70 -9.25
N VAL A 537 28.43 -16.50 -8.85
CA VAL A 537 28.30 -15.33 -9.74
C VAL A 537 29.68 -14.90 -10.28
N PHE A 538 30.68 -14.85 -9.41
CA PHE A 538 32.05 -14.49 -9.78
C PHE A 538 32.70 -15.55 -10.67
N LEU A 539 32.49 -16.84 -10.36
CA LEU A 539 32.94 -17.94 -11.20
C LEU A 539 32.29 -17.90 -12.58
N ASN A 540 31.01 -17.54 -12.67
CA ASN A 540 30.34 -17.32 -13.95
C ASN A 540 30.95 -16.15 -14.73
N MET A 541 31.25 -15.02 -14.06
CA MET A 541 31.95 -13.90 -14.68
C MET A 541 33.34 -14.29 -15.19
N LEU A 542 34.13 -15.03 -14.41
CA LEU A 542 35.43 -15.56 -14.83
C LEU A 542 35.29 -16.47 -16.05
N GLY A 543 34.28 -17.35 -16.05
CA GLY A 543 33.93 -18.19 -17.18
C GLY A 543 33.61 -17.40 -18.45
N LYS A 544 32.82 -16.33 -18.34
CA LYS A 544 32.51 -15.41 -19.45
C LYS A 544 33.74 -14.68 -19.97
N ILE A 545 34.60 -14.18 -19.08
CA ILE A 545 35.85 -13.51 -19.44
C ILE A 545 36.75 -14.47 -20.22
N SER A 546 36.99 -15.69 -19.70
CA SER A 546 37.77 -16.72 -20.40
C SER A 546 37.14 -17.13 -21.74
N PHE A 547 35.81 -17.21 -21.83
CA PHE A 547 35.12 -17.53 -23.09
C PHE A 547 35.36 -16.45 -24.16
N VAL A 548 35.28 -15.17 -23.81
CA VAL A 548 35.57 -14.05 -24.72
C VAL A 548 37.03 -14.07 -25.16
N GLN A 549 37.96 -14.46 -24.28
CA GLN A 549 39.37 -14.65 -24.60
C GLN A 549 39.66 -15.93 -25.40
N ASN A 550 38.63 -16.70 -25.78
CA ASN A 550 38.73 -17.98 -26.49
C ASN A 550 39.53 -19.04 -25.70
N GLN A 551 39.61 -18.91 -24.37
CA GLN A 551 40.21 -19.87 -23.45
C GLN A 551 39.14 -20.89 -23.01
N LEU A 552 38.70 -21.73 -23.96
CA LEU A 552 37.49 -22.55 -23.80
C LEU A 552 37.59 -23.63 -22.71
N ASP A 553 38.79 -24.12 -22.39
CA ASP A 553 39.00 -25.09 -21.30
C ASP A 553 38.88 -24.44 -19.92
N GLN A 554 39.48 -23.27 -19.76
CA GLN A 554 39.39 -22.49 -18.52
C GLN A 554 37.97 -21.97 -18.30
N ALA A 555 37.29 -21.52 -19.37
CA ALA A 555 35.89 -21.13 -19.32
C ALA A 555 35.01 -22.29 -18.83
N GLU A 556 35.19 -23.48 -19.39
CA GLU A 556 34.46 -24.68 -18.96
C GLU A 556 34.70 -25.00 -17.49
N GLU A 557 35.95 -24.91 -17.01
CA GLU A 557 36.30 -25.17 -15.61
C GLU A 557 35.60 -24.20 -14.64
N TYR A 558 35.69 -22.89 -14.88
CA TYR A 558 35.02 -21.91 -14.02
C TYR A 558 33.50 -22.07 -14.02
N LEU A 559 32.89 -22.34 -15.17
CA LEU A 559 31.44 -22.49 -15.29
C LEU A 559 30.94 -23.76 -14.60
N LYS A 560 31.70 -24.86 -14.67
CA LYS A 560 31.39 -26.08 -13.90
C LYS A 560 31.45 -25.82 -12.39
N LYS A 561 32.50 -25.14 -11.91
CA LYS A 561 32.60 -24.70 -10.50
C LYS A 561 31.45 -23.78 -10.09
N SER A 562 31.04 -22.86 -10.97
CA SER A 562 29.88 -21.98 -10.74
C SER A 562 28.59 -22.79 -10.56
N ILE A 563 28.36 -23.83 -11.37
CA ILE A 563 27.22 -24.75 -11.24
C ILE A 563 27.29 -25.57 -9.94
N GLU A 564 28.47 -26.04 -9.55
CA GLU A 564 28.67 -26.77 -8.28
C GLU A 564 28.32 -25.89 -7.07
N GLU A 565 28.72 -24.63 -7.08
CA GLU A 565 28.41 -23.65 -6.02
C GLU A 565 26.94 -23.23 -6.01
N ASN A 566 26.34 -22.98 -7.18
CA ASN A 566 24.92 -22.65 -7.29
C ASN A 566 24.30 -23.23 -8.58
N PRO A 567 23.64 -24.41 -8.48
CA PRO A 567 22.97 -25.04 -9.61
C PRO A 567 21.76 -24.25 -10.16
N ASN A 568 21.36 -23.16 -9.52
CA ASN A 568 20.19 -22.38 -9.92
C ASN A 568 20.49 -21.23 -10.88
N LEU A 569 21.78 -20.90 -11.11
CA LEU A 569 22.18 -19.79 -11.96
C LEU A 569 22.09 -20.18 -13.45
N LEU A 570 20.91 -19.99 -14.06
CA LEU A 570 20.62 -20.39 -15.46
C LEU A 570 21.61 -19.81 -16.48
N ASP A 571 22.05 -18.56 -16.26
CA ASP A 571 23.02 -17.87 -17.12
C ASP A 571 24.38 -18.60 -17.22
N THR A 572 24.78 -19.33 -16.17
CA THR A 572 25.97 -20.19 -16.19
C THR A 572 25.80 -21.35 -17.17
N TYR A 573 24.63 -21.99 -17.19
CA TYR A 573 24.34 -23.08 -18.12
C TYR A 573 24.30 -22.59 -19.57
N VAL A 574 23.75 -21.39 -19.80
CA VAL A 574 23.77 -20.75 -21.12
C VAL A 574 25.19 -20.53 -21.61
N THR A 575 26.04 -19.95 -20.75
CA THR A 575 27.44 -19.69 -21.10
C THR A 575 28.20 -21.00 -21.33
N LEU A 576 27.99 -22.04 -20.50
CA LEU A 576 28.66 -23.33 -20.66
C LEU A 576 28.19 -24.07 -21.93
N SER A 577 26.91 -23.98 -22.26
CA SER A 577 26.36 -24.48 -23.51
C SER A 577 27.04 -23.83 -24.72
N GLN A 578 27.23 -22.50 -24.69
CA GLN A 578 27.97 -21.77 -25.73
C GLN A 578 29.44 -22.21 -25.83
N VAL A 579 30.10 -22.48 -24.69
CA VAL A 579 31.46 -23.03 -24.67
C VAL A 579 31.50 -24.39 -25.39
N TYR A 580 30.58 -25.30 -25.09
CA TYR A 580 30.51 -26.61 -25.75
C TYR A 580 30.19 -26.51 -27.24
N VAL A 581 29.27 -25.64 -27.64
CA VAL A 581 28.97 -25.38 -29.06
C VAL A 581 30.22 -24.89 -29.79
N ARG A 582 30.98 -23.96 -29.19
CA ARG A 582 32.22 -23.43 -29.79
C ARG A 582 33.35 -24.44 -29.84
N LYS A 583 33.37 -25.42 -28.94
CA LYS A 583 34.23 -26.62 -29.00
C LYS A 583 33.78 -27.66 -30.03
N GLY A 584 32.63 -27.48 -30.68
CA GLY A 584 32.05 -28.45 -31.61
C GLY A 584 31.39 -29.65 -30.91
N SER A 585 31.06 -29.55 -29.63
CA SER A 585 30.42 -30.61 -28.82
C SER A 585 28.96 -30.28 -28.52
N GLN A 586 28.12 -30.12 -29.55
CA GLN A 586 26.72 -29.69 -29.39
C GLN A 586 25.88 -30.70 -28.61
N GLU A 587 26.20 -32.00 -28.71
CA GLU A 587 25.54 -33.07 -27.96
C GLU A 587 25.77 -32.92 -26.45
N LYS A 588 26.98 -32.51 -26.02
CA LYS A 588 27.27 -32.21 -24.61
C LYS A 588 26.46 -31.02 -24.10
N ALA A 589 26.26 -30.00 -24.95
CA ALA A 589 25.41 -28.86 -24.63
C ALA A 589 23.94 -29.29 -24.45
N LEU A 590 23.48 -30.26 -25.23
CA LEU A 590 22.13 -30.80 -25.12
C LEU A 590 21.98 -31.65 -23.86
N GLU A 591 22.93 -32.54 -23.57
CA GLU A 591 22.97 -33.31 -22.32
C GLU A 591 22.93 -32.40 -21.09
N LEU A 592 23.69 -31.30 -21.11
CA LEU A 592 23.70 -30.29 -20.05
C LEU A 592 22.31 -29.74 -19.76
N TYR A 593 21.56 -29.34 -20.78
CA TYR A 593 20.20 -28.82 -20.61
C TYR A 593 19.18 -29.91 -20.26
N GLN A 594 19.32 -31.13 -20.81
CA GLN A 594 18.45 -32.25 -20.46
C GLN A 594 18.62 -32.65 -18.99
N ASP A 595 19.84 -32.66 -18.48
CA ASP A 595 20.09 -32.93 -17.06
C ASP A 595 19.58 -31.81 -16.15
N LEU A 596 19.67 -30.55 -16.60
CA LEU A 596 19.03 -29.44 -15.90
C LEU A 596 17.50 -29.57 -15.90
N ALA A 597 16.89 -29.99 -17.03
CA ALA A 597 15.45 -30.20 -17.15
C ALA A 597 14.96 -31.32 -16.21
N LYS A 598 15.73 -32.40 -16.04
CA LYS A 598 15.42 -33.46 -15.06
C LYS A 598 15.44 -32.94 -13.62
N LYS A 599 16.36 -32.03 -13.30
CA LYS A 599 16.47 -31.41 -11.97
C LYS A 599 15.41 -30.33 -11.72
N LYS A 600 14.93 -29.69 -12.79
CA LYS A 600 13.92 -28.62 -12.77
C LYS A 600 12.78 -28.89 -13.75
N PRO A 601 11.98 -29.94 -13.50
CA PRO A 601 10.94 -30.37 -14.43
C PRO A 601 9.79 -29.36 -14.60
N ASP A 602 9.69 -28.39 -13.70
CA ASP A 602 8.68 -27.34 -13.62
C ASP A 602 9.16 -25.98 -14.18
N SER A 603 10.33 -25.92 -14.81
CA SER A 603 10.92 -24.68 -15.30
C SER A 603 10.73 -24.48 -16.82
N PRO A 604 9.75 -23.67 -17.28
CA PRO A 604 9.52 -23.43 -18.72
C PRO A 604 10.75 -22.82 -19.42
N SER A 605 11.54 -22.01 -18.71
CA SER A 605 12.79 -21.44 -19.23
C SER A 605 13.84 -22.48 -19.63
N VAL A 606 13.91 -23.64 -18.94
CA VAL A 606 14.90 -24.68 -19.25
C VAL A 606 14.49 -25.45 -20.50
N LEU A 607 13.20 -25.75 -20.64
CA LEU A 607 12.64 -26.34 -21.84
C LEU A 607 12.84 -25.42 -23.05
N MET A 608 12.64 -24.10 -22.86
CA MET A 608 12.95 -23.09 -23.87
C MET A 608 14.42 -23.12 -24.31
N LEU A 609 15.37 -23.06 -23.38
CA LEU A 609 16.80 -23.14 -23.71
C LEU A 609 17.16 -24.44 -24.45
N THR A 610 16.54 -25.56 -24.05
CA THR A 610 16.71 -26.85 -24.73
C THR A 610 16.20 -26.80 -26.17
N GLY A 611 15.00 -26.23 -26.37
CA GLY A 611 14.42 -26.04 -27.69
C GLY A 611 15.27 -25.16 -28.60
N MET A 612 15.79 -24.04 -28.09
CA MET A 612 16.68 -23.14 -28.86
C MET A 612 17.96 -23.85 -29.31
N LEU A 613 18.54 -24.68 -28.45
CA LEU A 613 19.73 -25.47 -28.82
C LEU A 613 19.39 -26.51 -29.89
N LEU A 614 18.31 -27.27 -29.71
CA LEU A 614 17.85 -28.25 -30.69
C LEU A 614 17.56 -27.61 -32.05
N GLU A 615 16.96 -26.43 -32.06
CA GLU A 615 16.72 -25.64 -33.26
C GLU A 615 18.04 -25.27 -33.96
N SER A 616 19.05 -24.81 -33.20
CA SER A 616 20.38 -24.52 -33.74
C SER A 616 21.11 -25.75 -34.30
N MET A 617 20.75 -26.96 -33.83
CA MET A 617 21.23 -28.24 -34.35
C MET A 617 20.42 -28.74 -35.56
N GLY A 618 19.38 -28.01 -35.99
CA GLY A 618 18.46 -28.41 -37.05
C GLY A 618 17.41 -29.45 -36.65
N ARG A 619 17.35 -29.84 -35.37
CA ARG A 619 16.41 -30.84 -34.81
C ARG A 619 15.03 -30.21 -34.53
N THR A 620 14.40 -29.74 -35.60
CA THR A 620 13.21 -28.88 -35.58
C THR A 620 12.03 -29.50 -34.82
N GLU A 621 11.69 -30.76 -35.07
CA GLU A 621 10.53 -31.42 -34.41
C GLU A 621 10.73 -31.53 -32.89
N GLU A 622 11.97 -31.79 -32.46
CA GLU A 622 12.29 -31.90 -31.04
C GLU A 622 12.29 -30.52 -30.37
N ALA A 623 12.78 -29.48 -31.07
CA ALA A 623 12.69 -28.10 -30.59
C ALA A 623 11.24 -27.65 -30.39
N MET A 624 10.38 -27.91 -31.37
CA MET A 624 8.95 -27.61 -31.28
C MET A 624 8.31 -28.30 -30.08
N LYS A 625 8.62 -29.59 -29.85
CA LYS A 625 8.13 -30.32 -28.68
C LYS A 625 8.56 -29.67 -27.36
N GLN A 626 9.82 -29.21 -27.24
CA GLN A 626 10.28 -28.52 -26.03
C GLN A 626 9.53 -27.21 -25.79
N TYR A 627 9.26 -26.44 -26.85
CA TYR A 627 8.47 -25.21 -26.73
C TYR A 627 7.01 -25.50 -26.35
N GLU A 628 6.40 -26.54 -26.91
CA GLU A 628 5.07 -27.00 -26.51
C GLU A 628 5.02 -27.44 -25.05
N ASP A 629 6.02 -28.20 -24.58
CA ASP A 629 6.11 -28.63 -23.19
C ASP A 629 6.31 -27.44 -22.23
N ALA A 630 7.08 -26.41 -22.64
CA ALA A 630 7.19 -25.16 -21.89
C ALA A 630 5.83 -24.45 -21.75
N LEU A 631 5.04 -24.42 -22.82
CA LEU A 631 3.70 -23.81 -22.83
C LEU A 631 2.65 -24.64 -22.06
N LYS A 632 2.87 -25.94 -21.84
CA LYS A 632 2.04 -26.74 -20.94
C LYS A 632 2.26 -26.37 -19.47
N LEU A 633 3.48 -25.97 -19.11
CA LEU A 633 3.82 -25.51 -17.75
C LEU A 633 3.31 -24.08 -17.51
N ASP A 634 3.51 -23.21 -18.49
CA ASP A 634 3.03 -21.83 -18.48
C ASP A 634 2.52 -21.46 -19.88
N ALA A 635 1.20 -21.47 -20.04
CA ALA A 635 0.51 -21.16 -21.29
C ALA A 635 0.75 -19.73 -21.79
N GLU A 636 1.23 -18.85 -20.92
CA GLU A 636 1.55 -17.46 -21.24
C GLU A 636 3.06 -17.18 -21.30
N PHE A 637 3.89 -18.23 -21.37
CA PHE A 637 5.33 -18.08 -21.47
C PHE A 637 5.75 -17.52 -22.86
N GLY A 638 5.83 -16.20 -22.93
CA GLY A 638 6.05 -15.42 -24.15
C GLY A 638 7.19 -15.90 -25.06
N PRO A 639 8.40 -16.20 -24.53
CA PRO A 639 9.51 -16.68 -25.36
C PRO A 639 9.21 -17.99 -26.11
N ALA A 640 8.50 -18.93 -25.47
CA ALA A 640 8.13 -20.19 -26.12
C ALA A 640 7.03 -20.03 -27.15
N ALA A 641 6.04 -19.20 -26.85
CA ALA A 641 5.03 -18.84 -27.82
C ALA A 641 5.65 -18.19 -29.06
N ASN A 642 6.63 -17.28 -28.89
CA ASN A 642 7.33 -16.63 -29.99
C ASN A 642 8.07 -17.63 -30.88
N ASN A 643 8.96 -18.44 -30.30
CA ASN A 643 9.81 -19.35 -31.08
C ASN A 643 8.99 -20.47 -31.73
N LEU A 644 7.94 -20.96 -31.05
CA LEU A 644 7.05 -21.96 -31.63
C LEU A 644 6.20 -21.37 -32.78
N ALA A 645 5.69 -20.14 -32.64
CA ALA A 645 4.97 -19.45 -33.71
C ALA A 645 5.84 -19.29 -34.96
N TRP A 646 7.09 -18.88 -34.77
CA TRP A 646 8.08 -18.77 -35.83
C TRP A 646 8.27 -20.11 -36.58
N LEU A 647 8.52 -21.21 -35.86
CA LEU A 647 8.70 -22.52 -36.46
C LEU A 647 7.43 -23.07 -37.14
N LEU A 648 6.25 -22.81 -36.57
CA LEU A 648 4.98 -23.22 -37.18
C LEU A 648 4.75 -22.54 -38.54
N ILE A 649 5.14 -21.28 -38.68
CA ILE A 649 5.11 -20.58 -39.97
C ILE A 649 6.15 -21.15 -40.92
N GLU A 650 7.42 -21.18 -40.52
CA GLU A 650 8.52 -21.44 -41.47
C GLU A 650 8.68 -22.92 -41.83
N LYS A 651 8.25 -23.85 -40.95
CA LYS A 651 8.49 -25.28 -41.12
C LYS A 651 7.23 -26.11 -41.34
N LYS A 652 6.09 -25.65 -40.81
CA LYS A 652 4.80 -26.38 -40.90
C LYS A 652 3.77 -25.68 -41.78
N ASN A 653 3.96 -24.40 -42.09
CA ASN A 653 2.99 -23.57 -42.79
C ASN A 653 1.59 -23.60 -42.11
N ASP A 654 1.55 -23.49 -40.78
CA ASP A 654 0.32 -23.47 -39.96
C ASP A 654 0.08 -22.05 -39.37
N PRO A 655 -0.44 -21.11 -40.18
CA PRO A 655 -0.60 -19.71 -39.76
C PRO A 655 -1.76 -19.46 -38.80
N ASP A 656 -2.65 -20.43 -38.58
CA ASP A 656 -3.74 -20.28 -37.61
C ASP A 656 -3.23 -20.51 -36.19
N LYS A 657 -2.50 -21.61 -35.96
CA LYS A 657 -1.88 -21.85 -34.64
C LYS A 657 -0.78 -20.83 -34.33
N ALA A 658 0.02 -20.46 -35.34
CA ALA A 658 1.08 -19.48 -35.14
C ALA A 658 0.54 -18.11 -34.73
N LEU A 659 -0.64 -17.71 -35.20
CA LEU A 659 -1.24 -16.43 -34.84
C LEU A 659 -1.56 -16.34 -33.35
N VAL A 660 -2.22 -17.38 -32.80
CA VAL A 660 -2.57 -17.42 -31.37
C VAL A 660 -1.33 -17.30 -30.48
N LEU A 661 -0.26 -18.00 -30.85
CA LEU A 661 1.00 -17.99 -30.13
C LEU A 661 1.74 -16.65 -30.28
N ALA A 662 1.81 -16.09 -31.49
CA ALA A 662 2.45 -14.80 -31.72
C ALA A 662 1.73 -13.65 -31.01
N GLU A 663 0.39 -13.67 -30.96
CA GLU A 663 -0.40 -12.69 -30.18
C GLU A 663 -0.16 -12.85 -28.67
N THR A 664 -0.02 -14.09 -28.19
CA THR A 664 0.35 -14.35 -26.78
C THR A 664 1.76 -13.84 -26.47
N ALA A 665 2.73 -14.11 -27.34
CA ALA A 665 4.09 -13.57 -27.22
C ALA A 665 4.10 -12.04 -27.19
N ARG A 666 3.36 -11.39 -28.08
CA ARG A 666 3.25 -9.94 -28.15
C ARG A 666 2.61 -9.35 -26.89
N ARG A 667 1.55 -9.97 -26.37
CA ARG A 667 0.89 -9.53 -25.12
C ARG A 667 1.83 -9.62 -23.92
N LYS A 668 2.69 -10.65 -23.89
CA LYS A 668 3.59 -10.93 -22.76
C LYS A 668 4.95 -10.24 -22.87
N MET A 669 5.33 -9.84 -24.07
CA MET A 669 6.57 -9.12 -24.37
C MET A 669 6.28 -7.93 -25.30
N PRO A 670 5.51 -6.91 -24.83
CA PRO A 670 5.05 -5.81 -25.68
C PRO A 670 6.18 -4.96 -26.25
N GLU A 671 7.30 -4.84 -25.53
CA GLU A 671 8.47 -4.09 -26.00
C GLU A 671 9.45 -4.92 -26.82
N SER A 672 9.21 -6.23 -27.00
CA SER A 672 10.16 -7.10 -27.70
C SER A 672 10.08 -6.92 -29.21
N PRO A 673 11.19 -6.52 -29.87
CA PRO A 673 11.21 -6.40 -31.33
C PRO A 673 11.09 -7.77 -32.02
N PHE A 674 11.51 -8.85 -31.36
CA PHE A 674 11.38 -10.21 -31.88
C PHE A 674 9.92 -10.70 -31.86
N ALA A 675 9.15 -10.32 -30.83
CA ALA A 675 7.72 -10.62 -30.77
C ALA A 675 6.93 -9.82 -31.83
N ALA A 676 7.31 -8.56 -32.05
CA ALA A 676 6.77 -7.73 -33.11
C ALA A 676 7.04 -8.34 -34.49
N ASP A 677 8.29 -8.73 -34.77
CA ASP A 677 8.68 -9.37 -36.03
C ASP A 677 7.93 -10.68 -36.27
N THR A 678 7.89 -11.60 -35.29
CA THR A 678 7.18 -12.88 -35.44
C THR A 678 5.70 -12.67 -35.73
N LEU A 679 5.01 -11.80 -34.99
CA LEU A 679 3.58 -11.51 -35.25
C LEU A 679 3.38 -10.82 -36.60
N GLY A 680 4.26 -9.89 -36.96
CA GLY A 680 4.27 -9.25 -38.28
C GLY A 680 4.40 -10.29 -39.39
N TRP A 681 5.30 -11.26 -39.23
CA TRP A 681 5.55 -12.32 -40.19
C TRP A 681 4.36 -13.26 -40.32
N VAL A 682 3.73 -13.63 -39.21
CA VAL A 682 2.46 -14.39 -39.23
C VAL A 682 1.37 -13.61 -40.00
N TYR A 683 1.22 -12.31 -39.75
CA TYR A 683 0.26 -11.48 -40.48
C TYR A 683 0.57 -11.39 -41.98
N ALA A 684 1.84 -11.25 -42.36
CA ALA A 684 2.26 -11.22 -43.75
C ALA A 684 1.89 -12.53 -44.46
N LYS A 685 2.12 -13.69 -43.84
CA LYS A 685 1.75 -15.01 -44.39
C LYS A 685 0.25 -15.22 -44.52
N LYS A 686 -0.56 -14.52 -43.71
CA LYS A 686 -2.03 -14.49 -43.82
C LYS A 686 -2.55 -13.43 -44.79
N GLY A 687 -1.68 -12.66 -45.45
CA GLY A 687 -2.06 -11.60 -46.39
C GLY A 687 -2.38 -10.25 -45.74
N PHE A 688 -2.23 -10.10 -44.42
CA PHE A 688 -2.45 -8.83 -43.71
C PHE A 688 -1.22 -7.92 -43.76
N HIS A 689 -0.72 -7.63 -44.96
CA HIS A 689 0.57 -6.95 -45.19
C HIS A 689 0.64 -5.56 -44.56
N GLN A 690 -0.44 -4.79 -44.53
CA GLN A 690 -0.43 -3.46 -43.90
C GLN A 690 -0.18 -3.52 -42.40
N LYS A 691 -0.76 -4.50 -41.70
CA LYS A 691 -0.52 -4.73 -40.26
C LYS A 691 0.92 -5.18 -40.03
N ALA A 692 1.42 -6.05 -40.90
CA ALA A 692 2.78 -6.57 -40.83
C ALA A 692 3.84 -5.45 -40.95
N VAL A 693 3.68 -4.54 -41.92
CA VAL A 693 4.58 -3.40 -42.13
C VAL A 693 4.74 -2.55 -40.86
N ASN A 694 3.64 -2.27 -40.15
CA ASN A 694 3.70 -1.48 -38.90
C ASN A 694 4.56 -2.18 -37.84
N LEU A 695 4.38 -3.49 -37.66
CA LEU A 695 5.13 -4.27 -36.69
C LEU A 695 6.61 -4.41 -37.05
N PHE A 696 6.95 -4.57 -38.34
CA PHE A 696 8.35 -4.61 -38.77
C PHE A 696 9.06 -3.27 -38.60
N ASN A 697 8.38 -2.15 -38.89
CA ASN A 697 8.94 -0.82 -38.64
C ASN A 697 9.18 -0.58 -37.14
N GLU A 698 8.26 -1.02 -36.28
CA GLU A 698 8.44 -0.98 -34.83
C GLU A 698 9.68 -1.81 -34.41
N ALA A 699 9.80 -3.04 -34.90
CA ALA A 699 10.95 -3.89 -34.63
C ALA A 699 12.25 -3.23 -35.08
N LEU A 700 12.32 -2.72 -36.32
CA LEU A 700 13.50 -2.05 -36.87
C LEU A 700 13.85 -0.74 -36.15
N GLY A 701 12.90 -0.09 -35.48
CA GLY A 701 13.18 1.04 -34.59
C GLY A 701 14.14 0.67 -33.45
N GLN A 702 14.12 -0.58 -33.01
CA GLN A 702 15.00 -1.10 -31.95
C GLN A 702 16.20 -1.90 -32.49
N ILE A 703 15.99 -2.67 -33.57
CA ILE A 703 17.03 -3.52 -34.21
C ILE A 703 17.27 -3.12 -35.68
N PRO A 704 17.79 -1.89 -35.94
CA PRO A 704 17.85 -1.32 -37.29
C PRO A 704 18.74 -2.10 -38.28
N ASN A 705 19.64 -2.95 -37.78
CA ASN A 705 20.58 -3.74 -38.59
C ASN A 705 20.23 -5.24 -38.59
N ASN A 706 18.96 -5.63 -38.49
CA ASN A 706 18.54 -7.03 -38.63
C ASN A 706 18.14 -7.36 -40.09
N PRO A 707 18.88 -8.22 -40.81
CA PRO A 707 18.61 -8.51 -42.22
C PRO A 707 17.30 -9.26 -42.46
N THR A 708 16.90 -10.16 -41.54
CA THR A 708 15.68 -10.95 -41.66
C THR A 708 14.43 -10.07 -41.55
N VAL A 709 14.41 -9.11 -40.61
CA VAL A 709 13.29 -8.15 -40.48
C VAL A 709 13.18 -7.23 -41.70
N HIS A 710 14.32 -6.76 -42.23
CA HIS A 710 14.35 -5.99 -43.49
C HIS A 710 13.82 -6.80 -44.69
N TYR A 711 14.10 -8.10 -44.73
CA TYR A 711 13.52 -9.00 -45.73
C TYR A 711 12.00 -9.14 -45.55
N HIS A 712 11.50 -9.36 -44.33
CA HIS A 712 10.06 -9.46 -44.08
C HIS A 712 9.29 -8.18 -44.43
N LEU A 713 9.88 -7.01 -44.11
CA LEU A 713 9.35 -5.71 -44.50
C LEU A 713 9.31 -5.58 -46.01
N GLY A 714 10.41 -5.92 -46.70
CA GLY A 714 10.48 -5.93 -48.16
C GLY A 714 9.43 -6.83 -48.81
N PHE A 715 9.24 -8.03 -48.26
CA PHE A 715 8.20 -8.99 -48.67
C PHE A 715 6.79 -8.40 -48.59
N SER A 716 6.46 -7.77 -47.47
CA SER A 716 5.11 -7.20 -47.28
C SER A 716 4.88 -5.94 -48.11
N LEU A 717 5.90 -5.09 -48.28
CA LEU A 717 5.82 -3.91 -49.13
C LEU A 717 5.66 -4.28 -50.62
N ALA A 718 6.35 -5.33 -51.08
CA ALA A 718 6.21 -5.84 -52.44
C ALA A 718 4.76 -6.30 -52.69
N ALA A 719 4.16 -7.03 -51.74
CA ALA A 719 2.77 -7.48 -51.83
C ALA A 719 1.74 -6.33 -51.81
N LEU A 720 2.06 -5.20 -51.18
CA LEU A 720 1.26 -3.97 -51.22
C LEU A 720 1.46 -3.13 -52.50
N GLY A 721 2.39 -3.52 -53.38
CA GLY A 721 2.74 -2.78 -54.59
C GLY A 721 3.68 -1.60 -54.36
N GLU A 722 4.22 -1.42 -53.14
CA GLU A 722 5.17 -0.36 -52.78
C GLU A 722 6.60 -0.72 -53.24
N LYS A 723 6.79 -0.91 -54.54
CA LYS A 723 8.01 -1.50 -55.15
C LYS A 723 9.30 -0.78 -54.76
N ASP A 724 9.32 0.56 -54.72
CA ASP A 724 10.53 1.32 -54.37
C ASP A 724 10.96 1.11 -52.92
N LYS A 725 10.00 1.10 -51.98
CA LYS A 725 10.29 0.84 -50.57
C LYS A 725 10.67 -0.62 -50.34
N ALA A 726 10.00 -1.54 -51.04
CA ALA A 726 10.34 -2.96 -51.01
C ALA A 726 11.79 -3.19 -51.46
N ARG A 727 12.19 -2.59 -52.59
CA ARG A 727 13.55 -2.62 -53.11
C ARG A 727 14.57 -2.13 -52.09
N ALA A 728 14.34 -0.94 -51.52
CA ALA A 728 15.24 -0.35 -50.53
C ALA A 728 15.43 -1.26 -49.30
N SER A 729 14.34 -1.86 -48.81
CA SER A 729 14.38 -2.79 -47.67
C SER A 729 15.16 -4.08 -48.00
N LEU A 730 14.93 -4.66 -49.18
CA LEU A 730 15.62 -5.89 -49.62
C LEU A 730 17.12 -5.66 -49.88
N GLU A 731 17.48 -4.53 -50.50
CA GLU A 731 18.88 -4.11 -50.67
C GLU A 731 19.55 -3.89 -49.32
N LYS A 732 18.84 -3.27 -48.35
CA LYS A 732 19.35 -3.10 -46.99
C LYS A 732 19.60 -4.45 -46.32
N ALA A 733 18.67 -5.41 -46.40
CA ALA A 733 18.84 -6.76 -45.87
C ALA A 733 20.12 -7.44 -46.41
N LEU A 734 20.30 -7.44 -47.73
CA LEU A 734 21.45 -8.06 -48.40
C LEU A 734 22.77 -7.32 -48.11
N SER A 735 22.72 -5.99 -47.90
CA SER A 735 23.90 -5.20 -47.53
C SER A 735 24.38 -5.48 -46.10
N ILE A 736 23.45 -5.80 -45.17
CA ILE A 736 23.77 -6.10 -43.78
C ILE A 736 24.46 -7.47 -43.69
N ASN A 737 23.87 -8.48 -44.32
CA ASN A 737 24.47 -9.81 -44.40
C ASN A 737 24.06 -10.46 -45.73
N PRO A 738 24.98 -10.75 -46.67
CA PRO A 738 24.62 -11.35 -47.94
C PRO A 738 24.37 -12.87 -47.88
N LYS A 739 24.51 -13.50 -46.70
CA LYS A 739 24.37 -14.94 -46.45
C LYS A 739 23.43 -15.28 -45.29
N PHE A 740 22.52 -14.37 -44.93
CA PHE A 740 21.46 -14.66 -43.96
C PHE A 740 20.49 -15.74 -44.49
N PRO A 741 19.71 -16.42 -43.63
CA PRO A 741 18.93 -17.59 -44.02
C PRO A 741 18.00 -17.36 -45.23
N GLU A 742 17.39 -16.18 -45.35
CA GLU A 742 16.48 -15.81 -46.45
C GLU A 742 17.17 -15.07 -47.60
N ALA A 743 18.50 -15.00 -47.65
CA ALA A 743 19.24 -14.18 -48.63
C ALA A 743 18.88 -14.49 -50.09
N GLU A 744 18.72 -15.76 -50.45
CA GLU A 744 18.36 -16.14 -51.82
C GLU A 744 16.92 -15.70 -52.15
N LYS A 745 15.96 -15.91 -51.23
CA LYS A 745 14.57 -15.42 -51.38
C LYS A 745 14.53 -13.90 -51.51
N ALA A 746 15.39 -13.19 -50.77
CA ALA A 746 15.50 -11.74 -50.85
C ALA A 746 16.02 -11.28 -52.22
N ARG A 747 16.99 -12.00 -52.82
CA ARG A 747 17.50 -11.71 -54.17
C ARG A 747 16.45 -11.98 -55.25
N GLU A 748 15.73 -13.09 -55.13
CA GLU A 748 14.64 -13.44 -56.05
C GLU A 748 13.57 -12.35 -56.04
N LEU A 749 13.07 -12.01 -54.85
CA LEU A 749 12.06 -10.95 -54.72
C LEU A 749 12.58 -9.58 -55.18
N LEU A 750 13.84 -9.26 -54.89
CA LEU A 750 14.46 -8.02 -55.34
C LEU A 750 14.51 -7.93 -56.87
N ALA A 751 14.79 -9.04 -57.55
CA ALA A 751 14.76 -9.11 -59.01
C ALA A 751 13.33 -8.88 -59.54
N GLU A 752 12.31 -9.51 -58.94
CA GLU A 752 10.91 -9.34 -59.34
C GLU A 752 10.43 -7.89 -59.24
N VAL A 753 10.68 -7.23 -58.11
CA VAL A 753 10.26 -5.83 -57.92
C VAL A 753 11.07 -4.83 -58.78
N SER A 754 12.23 -5.25 -59.29
CA SER A 754 13.12 -4.42 -60.11
C SER A 754 12.85 -4.48 -61.63
N VAL A 755 12.13 -5.49 -62.13
CA VAL A 755 11.96 -5.75 -63.58
C VAL A 755 10.68 -5.12 -64.16
N SER A 756 9.75 -4.65 -63.34
CA SER A 756 8.44 -4.17 -63.81
C SER A 756 8.47 -2.67 -64.15
N ARG A 757 8.74 -2.35 -65.42
CA ARG A 757 8.43 -1.05 -66.06
C ARG A 757 7.01 -1.04 -66.64
#